data_AF-A0A3C1PI74-F1
#
_entry.id   AF-A0A3C1PI74-F1
#
_cell.length_a   1.000
_cell.length_b   1.000
_cell.length_c   1.000
_cell.angle_alpha   90.00
_cell.angle_beta   90.00
_cell.angle_gamma   90.00
#
_symmetry.space_group_name_H-M   'P 1'
#
loop_
_entity.id
_entity.type
_entity.pdbx_description
1 polymer ?
#
loop_
_entity_poly.entity_id
_entity_poly.type
_entity_poly.pdbx_seq_one_letter_code
_entity_poly.pdbx_strand_id
1 'polypeptide(L)'
;MHNFNSKIVWFLLILLAALPVFGQDDDQYIREKSILIYNFPKYIQWENDEDLDEITIGVYGIDAKFLKELKKTVKSSYADGTMLIIQEFATIAQIKETHVLIIGEQKDDEIRQIFDKRKTWNTLFITENHAQKKYTMINFSKGDKNQATFEVNKTVLADAGLKIASNLLVKDGDVVMMQDLFRESEKELESQISKMNEQKEVLAKQQREIDRQKTTVMDQKMRIADQQGKLNEQKKQMADQQNELVFQQLKIISQQENLGALEKQMEERSKILFSQLAEIEKQQSLITNQKNDVELQTKVLRSISDESKKAQQKISLQKAILDKQSSQIQTQQGVLFLALALLIVMLAGAFLIYRSYRIKREVNRKLEIKNIAIMQQKEEISRQAQQLEHTNKELEKLSIVASETDNAVRIMEANGNYEWINAGYTRMYGYNIDELIAISPNILSGNVNQRVKDAVNSAISEKRTYIFESITLTKKGEQMWAQTTLTPIINSVGEISKLIAIDSNISKLKKAEAEIAAQRDEIEIQRDIANKQKQKITDSIVYANRIQRAVLPPLEIVNEHYPNNFVVFKPRDIVSGDFYWLTKKEDKYIIAIADCTGHGVPGAFMSMLGISFLNEIVNKKAGNKHLYALQANEILNELRDHVMTSLHQTGKRGETTDGMDISLVIIDPNKNELQFAGAHNPAVIIRNGEALQIKADRMSVSWHRKAHVPFTNNEFKLQKGDFLYLFTDGYIDQFGGIKKKKLNIGPFKEYLLEIYKKPADEQKNMLEKFLSDWRGENEQIDDILVFGMELTASANAREVHDEFNWSNKTILIAEDTELNYILLVQALGRTNVNIIRAKNGEEAIDIFRKNRHVNLILMDIHMPIMDGNTATREIMRIDPEVPIIAQTAMKLNGEEIEAIQSGCVDYISKPINLKTFLNTVGKYIR
;
A
#
# COMPACT_ATOMS: atom_id res chain seq x y z
N MET A 1 -6.83 0.43 43.27
CA MET A 1 -7.05 1.80 43.79
C MET A 1 -8.49 2.12 44.25
N HIS A 2 -9.48 1.22 44.11
CA HIS A 2 -10.87 1.51 44.51
C HIS A 2 -11.21 1.27 46.00
N ASN A 3 -10.39 0.55 46.77
CA ASN A 3 -10.71 0.21 48.18
C ASN A 3 -10.17 1.20 49.23
N PHE A 4 -9.29 2.14 48.86
CA PHE A 4 -8.64 3.02 49.84
C PHE A 4 -9.44 4.32 50.08
N ASN A 5 -10.09 4.87 49.05
CA ASN A 5 -10.88 6.10 49.17
C ASN A 5 -12.22 5.91 49.91
N SER A 6 -12.82 4.71 49.91
CA SER A 6 -14.07 4.47 50.65
C SER A 6 -13.86 4.43 52.16
N LYS A 7 -12.69 3.97 52.63
CA LYS A 7 -12.34 3.88 54.06
C LYS A 7 -12.23 5.27 54.72
N ILE A 8 -11.73 6.27 53.98
CA ILE A 8 -11.62 7.67 54.44
C ILE A 8 -13.01 8.32 54.57
N VAL A 9 -13.91 8.07 53.63
CA VAL A 9 -15.29 8.60 53.66
C VAL A 9 -16.09 7.97 54.81
N TRP A 10 -15.93 6.67 55.06
CA TRP A 10 -16.55 5.99 56.21
C TRP A 10 -15.98 6.48 57.55
N PHE A 11 -14.67 6.73 57.63
CA PHE A 11 -14.03 7.31 58.81
C PHE A 11 -14.63 8.68 59.15
N LEU A 12 -14.82 9.55 58.14
CA LEU A 12 -15.42 10.88 58.30
C LEU A 12 -16.89 10.82 58.72
N LEU A 13 -17.67 9.87 58.20
CA LEU A 13 -19.08 9.66 58.60
C LEU A 13 -19.23 9.15 60.04
N ILE A 14 -18.35 8.25 60.49
CA ILE A 14 -18.35 7.74 61.87
C ILE A 14 -17.95 8.84 62.87
N LEU A 15 -17.00 9.69 62.49
CA LEU A 15 -16.56 10.85 63.27
C LEU A 15 -17.63 11.95 63.34
N LEU A 16 -18.41 12.17 62.26
CA LEU A 16 -19.59 13.04 62.26
C LEU A 16 -20.74 12.53 63.14
N ALA A 17 -20.94 11.21 63.21
CA ALA A 17 -21.96 10.58 64.06
C ALA A 17 -21.61 10.61 65.57
N ALA A 18 -20.39 10.99 65.94
CA ALA A 18 -19.90 11.02 67.31
C ALA A 18 -20.06 12.38 68.03
N LEU A 19 -20.80 13.35 67.46
CA LEU A 19 -21.19 14.58 68.16
C LEU A 19 -22.16 14.26 69.32
N PRO A 20 -21.91 14.69 70.57
CA PRO A 20 -22.75 14.30 71.69
C PRO A 20 -24.00 15.16 71.83
N VAL A 21 -25.13 14.47 72.08
CA VAL A 21 -26.16 14.94 73.00
C VAL A 21 -25.47 15.32 74.31
N PHE A 22 -25.65 16.57 74.75
CA PHE A 22 -25.07 17.18 75.95
C PHE A 22 -24.98 16.22 77.17
N GLY A 23 -23.76 16.00 77.67
CA GLY A 23 -23.46 15.29 78.92
C GLY A 23 -22.05 15.61 79.43
N GLN A 24 -21.89 15.71 80.75
CA GLN A 24 -20.74 16.23 81.54
C GLN A 24 -19.34 16.19 80.87
N ASP A 25 -18.62 17.32 80.96
CA ASP A 25 -17.32 17.61 80.32
C ASP A 25 -16.27 16.48 80.35
N ASP A 26 -16.18 15.67 81.42
CA ASP A 26 -15.19 14.57 81.51
C ASP A 26 -15.55 13.34 80.66
N ASP A 27 -16.84 13.09 80.42
CA ASP A 27 -17.29 11.97 79.58
C ASP A 27 -17.01 12.20 78.10
N GLN A 28 -16.98 13.46 77.68
CA GLN A 28 -16.63 13.84 76.32
C GLN A 28 -15.15 13.56 76.03
N TYR A 29 -14.23 14.00 76.92
CA TYR A 29 -12.80 13.70 76.83
C TYR A 29 -12.52 12.20 76.69
N ILE A 30 -13.12 11.40 77.57
CA ILE A 30 -12.93 9.94 77.63
C ILE A 30 -13.46 9.27 76.34
N ARG A 31 -14.59 9.75 75.81
CA ARG A 31 -15.18 9.24 74.56
C ARG A 31 -14.31 9.58 73.35
N GLU A 32 -13.89 10.82 73.21
CA GLU A 32 -13.02 11.28 72.12
C GLU A 32 -11.68 10.54 72.11
N LYS A 33 -11.05 10.41 73.29
CA LYS A 33 -9.82 9.64 73.50
C LYS A 33 -9.99 8.17 73.10
N SER A 34 -11.11 7.55 73.46
CA SER A 34 -11.40 6.14 73.11
C SER A 34 -11.52 5.95 71.59
N ILE A 35 -12.17 6.88 70.88
CA ILE A 35 -12.33 6.84 69.42
C ILE A 35 -10.99 7.04 68.72
N LEU A 36 -10.16 7.93 69.22
CA LEU A 36 -8.81 8.16 68.70
C LEU A 36 -7.94 6.91 68.83
N ILE A 37 -7.90 6.30 70.02
CA ILE A 37 -7.15 5.07 70.26
C ILE A 37 -7.64 3.91 69.39
N TYR A 38 -8.94 3.79 69.19
CA TYR A 38 -9.50 2.79 68.27
C TYR A 38 -9.00 2.96 66.84
N ASN A 39 -8.64 4.16 66.39
CA ASN A 39 -8.26 4.40 65.00
C ASN A 39 -6.75 4.48 64.75
N PHE A 40 -5.94 4.83 65.75
CA PHE A 40 -4.49 4.97 65.60
C PHE A 40 -3.79 3.77 64.92
N PRO A 41 -4.12 2.51 65.23
CA PRO A 41 -3.46 1.36 64.60
C PRO A 41 -3.52 1.33 63.07
N LYS A 42 -4.58 1.91 62.46
CA LYS A 42 -4.76 1.96 61.00
C LYS A 42 -3.78 2.87 60.27
N TYR A 43 -3.19 3.80 61.00
CA TYR A 43 -2.31 4.83 60.45
C TYR A 43 -0.84 4.55 60.75
N ILE A 44 -0.55 3.44 61.43
CA ILE A 44 0.79 2.93 61.65
C ILE A 44 1.09 1.86 60.60
N GLN A 45 2.24 1.98 59.95
CA GLN A 45 2.82 0.89 59.18
C GLN A 45 3.60 0.01 60.14
N TRP A 46 3.08 -1.20 60.35
CA TRP A 46 3.69 -2.22 61.20
C TRP A 46 4.75 -2.96 60.37
N GLU A 47 6.02 -2.76 60.71
CA GLU A 47 7.12 -3.40 59.99
C GLU A 47 7.08 -4.93 60.25
N ASN A 48 7.02 -5.74 59.19
CA ASN A 48 6.91 -7.21 59.18
C ASN A 48 5.51 -7.86 59.33
N ASP A 49 4.42 -7.09 59.31
CA ASP A 49 3.05 -7.64 59.27
C ASP A 49 2.27 -7.09 58.06
N GLU A 50 2.35 -7.79 56.92
CA GLU A 50 1.47 -7.55 55.79
C GLU A 50 0.18 -8.38 55.99
N ASP A 51 -0.95 -7.70 56.17
CA ASP A 51 -2.30 -8.23 56.47
C ASP A 51 -2.52 -8.74 57.92
N LEU A 52 -2.75 -7.81 58.86
CA LEU A 52 -3.14 -8.11 60.24
C LEU A 52 -4.62 -8.52 60.33
N ASP A 53 -4.88 -9.79 60.62
CA ASP A 53 -6.23 -10.30 60.96
C ASP A 53 -6.66 -9.89 62.39
N GLU A 54 -5.71 -9.62 63.30
CA GLU A 54 -5.96 -9.24 64.69
C GLU A 54 -4.98 -8.18 65.21
N ILE A 55 -5.47 -7.18 65.94
CA ILE A 55 -4.69 -6.13 66.62
C ILE A 55 -5.01 -6.14 68.13
N THR A 56 -3.99 -6.43 68.94
CA THR A 56 -4.11 -6.47 70.40
C THR A 56 -3.75 -5.13 71.04
N ILE A 57 -4.65 -4.58 71.87
CA ILE A 57 -4.47 -3.38 72.68
C ILE A 57 -4.27 -3.76 74.15
N GLY A 58 -3.03 -3.71 74.60
CA GLY A 58 -2.64 -3.83 75.99
C GLY A 58 -2.97 -2.57 76.80
N VAL A 59 -3.50 -2.73 78.01
CA VAL A 59 -3.80 -1.61 78.92
C VAL A 59 -3.23 -1.88 80.32
N TYR A 60 -2.54 -0.88 80.89
CA TYR A 60 -1.92 -0.96 82.20
C TYR A 60 -2.20 0.31 83.03
N GLY A 61 -2.80 0.15 84.20
CA GLY A 61 -3.02 1.24 85.14
C GLY A 61 -3.98 2.35 84.67
N ILE A 62 -4.87 2.05 83.72
CA ILE A 62 -5.85 3.01 83.20
C ILE A 62 -7.11 3.11 84.07
N ASP A 63 -7.77 4.27 84.02
CA ASP A 63 -9.02 4.52 84.76
C ASP A 63 -10.15 3.56 84.34
N ALA A 64 -10.95 3.08 85.30
CA ALA A 64 -12.00 2.09 85.07
C ALA A 64 -13.13 2.61 84.18
N LYS A 65 -13.43 3.92 84.24
CA LYS A 65 -14.43 4.58 83.38
C LYS A 65 -13.92 4.62 81.95
N PHE A 66 -12.65 4.95 81.76
CA PHE A 66 -12.01 4.93 80.44
C PHE A 66 -11.93 3.52 79.84
N LEU A 67 -11.50 2.53 80.62
CA LEU A 67 -11.46 1.13 80.19
C LEU A 67 -12.83 0.63 79.71
N LYS A 68 -13.91 1.02 80.40
CA LYS A 68 -15.28 0.66 80.03
C LYS A 68 -15.69 1.27 78.69
N GLU A 69 -15.37 2.54 78.46
CA GLU A 69 -15.70 3.22 77.20
C GLU A 69 -14.82 2.71 76.04
N LEU A 70 -13.53 2.46 76.27
CA LEU A 70 -12.64 1.84 75.28
C LEU A 70 -13.15 0.45 74.87
N LYS A 71 -13.54 -0.41 75.84
CA LYS A 71 -14.18 -1.70 75.56
C LYS A 71 -15.48 -1.56 74.77
N LYS A 72 -16.24 -0.49 74.96
CA LYS A 72 -17.47 -0.22 74.19
C LYS A 72 -17.16 0.17 72.74
N THR A 73 -16.15 1.00 72.52
CA THR A 73 -15.72 1.47 71.19
C THR A 73 -15.08 0.35 70.37
N VAL A 74 -14.31 -0.53 71.00
CA VAL A 74 -13.55 -1.61 70.35
C VAL A 74 -14.40 -2.87 70.07
N LYS A 75 -15.70 -2.88 70.39
CA LYS A 75 -16.60 -4.04 70.20
C LYS A 75 -16.82 -4.48 68.74
N SER A 76 -16.39 -3.70 67.77
CA SER A 76 -16.51 -3.98 66.34
C SER A 76 -15.13 -4.16 65.70
N SER A 77 -15.01 -5.13 64.79
CA SER A 77 -13.85 -5.22 63.89
C SER A 77 -13.80 -4.02 62.94
N TYR A 78 -12.64 -3.79 62.35
CA TYR A 78 -12.54 -2.86 61.24
C TYR A 78 -13.28 -3.38 60.00
N ALA A 79 -13.62 -2.46 59.08
CA ALA A 79 -14.42 -2.78 57.89
C ALA A 79 -13.74 -3.74 56.89
N ASP A 80 -12.43 -3.94 57.03
CA ASP A 80 -11.62 -4.93 56.32
C ASP A 80 -11.56 -6.31 57.01
N GLY A 81 -12.17 -6.46 58.18
CA GLY A 81 -12.28 -7.74 58.89
C GLY A 81 -11.36 -7.88 60.11
N THR A 82 -10.35 -7.02 60.26
CA THR A 82 -9.37 -7.09 61.37
C THR A 82 -10.05 -6.93 62.73
N MET A 83 -9.82 -7.89 63.62
CA MET A 83 -10.36 -7.91 64.99
C MET A 83 -9.48 -7.11 65.95
N LEU A 84 -10.10 -6.43 66.93
CA LEU A 84 -9.37 -5.73 67.99
C LEU A 84 -9.63 -6.36 69.35
N ILE A 85 -8.57 -6.70 70.06
CA ILE A 85 -8.66 -7.39 71.36
C ILE A 85 -8.01 -6.54 72.45
N ILE A 86 -8.76 -6.23 73.51
CA ILE A 86 -8.23 -5.50 74.68
C ILE A 86 -7.73 -6.50 75.72
N GLN A 87 -6.46 -6.36 76.09
CA GLN A 87 -5.81 -7.16 77.13
C GLN A 87 -5.38 -6.27 78.31
N GLU A 88 -5.86 -6.60 79.51
CA GLU A 88 -5.58 -5.83 80.72
C GLU A 88 -4.45 -6.47 81.53
N PHE A 89 -3.50 -5.65 81.96
CA PHE A 89 -2.36 -6.08 82.78
C PHE A 89 -2.47 -5.47 84.18
N ALA A 90 -2.33 -6.31 85.21
CA ALA A 90 -2.39 -5.85 86.61
C ALA A 90 -1.01 -5.48 87.19
N THR A 91 0.07 -6.02 86.62
CA THR A 91 1.46 -5.78 87.08
C THR A 91 2.43 -5.68 85.90
N ILE A 92 3.54 -4.94 86.04
CA ILE A 92 4.59 -4.79 85.00
C ILE A 92 5.12 -6.14 84.50
N ALA A 93 5.25 -7.13 85.39
CA ALA A 93 5.74 -8.46 85.05
C ALA A 93 4.84 -9.17 84.03
N GLN A 94 3.53 -8.94 84.10
CA GLN A 94 2.53 -9.57 83.23
C GLN A 94 2.42 -8.92 81.84
N ILE A 95 2.95 -7.72 81.65
CA ILE A 95 2.92 -7.02 80.36
C ILE A 95 3.72 -7.83 79.34
N LYS A 96 3.03 -8.25 78.27
CA LYS A 96 3.57 -8.94 77.10
C LYS A 96 3.52 -8.02 75.88
N GLU A 97 4.15 -8.45 74.79
CA GLU A 97 4.09 -7.75 73.51
C GLU A 97 2.65 -7.67 72.99
N THR A 98 2.23 -6.45 72.65
CA THR A 98 0.93 -6.12 72.07
C THR A 98 1.14 -5.10 70.95
N HIS A 99 0.22 -4.98 70.00
CA HIS A 99 0.35 -3.98 68.95
C HIS A 99 0.27 -2.56 69.50
N VAL A 100 -0.67 -2.30 70.41
CA VAL A 100 -0.75 -1.03 71.15
C VAL A 100 -0.63 -1.30 72.63
N LEU A 101 0.14 -0.51 73.37
CA LEU A 101 0.19 -0.56 74.83
C LEU A 101 -0.11 0.82 75.41
N ILE A 102 -1.15 0.90 76.24
CA ILE A 102 -1.64 2.13 76.87
C ILE A 102 -1.32 2.12 78.35
N ILE A 103 -0.71 3.21 78.83
CA ILE A 103 -0.37 3.39 80.24
C ILE A 103 -1.11 4.59 80.80
N GLY A 104 -1.87 4.35 81.87
CA GLY A 104 -2.60 5.40 82.56
C GLY A 104 -1.69 6.32 83.39
N GLU A 105 -2.15 7.55 83.60
CA GLU A 105 -1.45 8.60 84.34
C GLU A 105 -1.03 8.17 85.76
N GLN A 106 -1.81 7.31 86.41
CA GLN A 106 -1.55 6.80 87.77
C GLN A 106 -0.26 5.94 87.87
N LYS A 107 0.35 5.58 86.73
CA LYS A 107 1.55 4.72 86.63
C LYS A 107 2.75 5.43 86.00
N ASP A 108 2.74 6.76 86.00
CA ASP A 108 3.78 7.62 85.41
C ASP A 108 5.21 7.27 85.87
N ASP A 109 5.40 7.02 87.17
CA ASP A 109 6.69 6.68 87.79
C ASP A 109 7.27 5.34 87.30
N GLU A 110 6.42 4.45 86.79
CA GLU A 110 6.79 3.12 86.30
C GLU A 110 7.14 3.14 84.80
N ILE A 111 6.90 4.26 84.09
CA ILE A 111 6.98 4.31 82.62
C ILE A 111 8.34 3.90 82.08
N ARG A 112 9.43 4.30 82.75
CA ARG A 112 10.79 4.10 82.25
C ARG A 112 11.11 2.61 82.21
N GLN A 113 10.67 1.88 83.23
CA GLN A 113 10.87 0.43 83.32
C GLN A 113 10.10 -0.29 82.22
N ILE A 114 8.87 0.16 81.92
CA ILE A 114 8.03 -0.43 80.87
C ILE A 114 8.57 -0.06 79.48
N PHE A 115 9.02 1.18 79.30
CA PHE A 115 9.62 1.68 78.06
C PHE A 115 10.93 0.97 77.73
N ASP A 116 11.79 0.71 78.72
CA ASP A 116 13.02 -0.05 78.50
C ASP A 116 12.73 -1.54 78.20
N LYS A 117 11.69 -2.13 78.82
CA LYS A 117 11.25 -3.51 78.56
C LYS A 117 10.76 -3.73 77.12
N ARG A 118 10.18 -2.71 76.49
CA ARG A 118 9.57 -2.81 75.15
C ARG A 118 10.56 -2.67 73.99
N LYS A 119 11.85 -2.40 74.21
CA LYS A 119 12.81 -2.03 73.14
C LYS A 119 12.94 -3.04 71.99
N THR A 120 12.45 -4.26 72.17
CA THR A 120 12.43 -5.31 71.14
C THR A 120 11.04 -5.56 70.55
N TRP A 121 10.02 -4.78 70.93
CA TRP A 121 8.63 -4.99 70.53
C TRP A 121 8.18 -4.01 69.47
N ASN A 122 7.41 -4.49 68.49
CA ASN A 122 6.79 -3.66 67.46
C ASN A 122 5.50 -3.01 67.99
N THR A 123 5.60 -2.33 69.13
CA THR A 123 4.44 -1.85 69.91
C THR A 123 4.33 -0.32 69.88
N LEU A 124 3.17 0.17 69.44
CA LEU A 124 2.77 1.57 69.59
C LEU A 124 2.49 1.89 71.06
N PHE A 125 3.20 2.87 71.61
CA PHE A 125 3.18 3.16 73.04
C PHE A 125 2.47 4.47 73.34
N ILE A 126 1.31 4.36 73.99
CA ILE A 126 0.42 5.47 74.27
C ILE A 126 0.41 5.76 75.77
N THR A 127 0.57 7.04 76.12
CA THR A 127 0.66 7.50 77.51
C THR A 127 -0.36 8.58 77.79
N GLU A 128 -0.70 8.75 79.06
CA GLU A 128 -1.65 9.77 79.50
C GLU A 128 -0.95 10.78 80.41
N ASN A 129 -1.00 12.06 80.01
CA ASN A 129 -0.49 13.23 80.74
C ASN A 129 0.96 13.12 81.24
N HIS A 130 1.80 12.36 80.52
CA HIS A 130 3.17 12.08 80.95
C HIS A 130 4.07 13.30 80.76
N ALA A 131 4.85 13.67 81.78
CA ALA A 131 5.71 14.85 81.73
C ALA A 131 7.04 14.63 80.97
N GLN A 132 7.55 13.40 80.92
CA GLN A 132 8.84 13.06 80.30
C GLN A 132 8.67 12.49 78.88
N LYS A 133 8.54 13.41 77.91
CA LYS A 133 8.28 13.13 76.49
C LYS A 133 9.24 12.17 75.77
N LYS A 134 10.44 11.92 76.32
CA LYS A 134 11.41 10.97 75.76
C LYS A 134 10.98 9.50 75.90
N TYR A 135 10.01 9.22 76.77
CA TYR A 135 9.46 7.86 76.98
C TYR A 135 8.05 7.70 76.42
N THR A 136 7.60 8.63 75.56
CA THR A 136 6.24 8.66 75.01
C THR A 136 6.31 8.67 73.49
N MET A 137 5.52 7.82 72.82
CA MET A 137 5.34 7.91 71.36
C MET A 137 4.12 8.75 71.01
N ILE A 138 2.99 8.47 71.66
CA ILE A 138 1.79 9.32 71.62
C ILE A 138 1.41 9.62 73.06
N ASN A 139 1.38 10.91 73.41
CA ASN A 139 0.99 11.35 74.75
C ASN A 139 -0.32 12.12 74.67
N PHE A 140 -1.37 11.60 75.32
CA PHE A 140 -2.66 12.27 75.42
C PHE A 140 -2.68 13.23 76.59
N SER A 141 -3.19 14.43 76.36
CA SER A 141 -3.41 15.45 77.39
C SER A 141 -4.81 16.03 77.25
N LYS A 142 -5.22 16.80 78.25
CA LYS A 142 -6.52 17.46 78.28
C LYS A 142 -6.33 18.92 77.87
N GLY A 143 -6.98 19.35 76.78
CA GLY A 143 -6.89 20.72 76.29
C GLY A 143 -7.81 21.70 77.04
N ASP A 144 -7.72 23.00 76.71
CA ASP A 144 -8.36 24.16 77.39
C ASP A 144 -9.90 24.14 77.50
N LYS A 145 -10.57 23.09 76.99
CA LYS A 145 -12.03 22.89 77.05
C LYS A 145 -12.42 21.42 77.24
N ASN A 146 -11.62 20.65 77.97
CA ASN A 146 -11.86 19.23 78.19
C ASN A 146 -11.86 18.36 76.91
N GLN A 147 -11.35 18.88 75.79
CA GLN A 147 -11.19 18.13 74.55
C GLN A 147 -9.92 17.27 74.56
N ALA A 148 -9.95 16.14 73.86
CA ALA A 148 -8.79 15.26 73.76
C ALA A 148 -7.73 15.87 72.82
N THR A 149 -6.57 16.21 73.38
CA THR A 149 -5.37 16.61 72.61
C THR A 149 -4.31 15.53 72.72
N PHE A 150 -3.49 15.38 71.68
CA PHE A 150 -2.35 14.48 71.73
C PHE A 150 -1.14 15.09 71.03
N GLU A 151 0.03 14.66 71.49
CA GLU A 151 1.32 14.97 70.89
C GLU A 151 1.94 13.67 70.38
N VAL A 152 2.55 13.74 69.19
CA VAL A 152 3.21 12.61 68.55
C VAL A 152 4.71 12.88 68.53
N ASN A 153 5.49 11.93 69.07
CA ASN A 153 6.94 11.94 69.03
C ASN A 153 7.43 11.00 67.92
N LYS A 154 7.63 11.55 66.73
CA LYS A 154 8.02 10.82 65.51
C LYS A 154 9.41 10.21 65.63
N THR A 155 10.31 10.87 66.36
CA THR A 155 11.67 10.37 66.58
C THR A 155 11.63 9.06 67.38
N VAL A 156 10.90 9.04 68.50
CA VAL A 156 10.76 7.84 69.33
C VAL A 156 9.93 6.74 68.65
N LEU A 157 9.00 7.12 67.76
CA LEU A 157 8.26 6.17 66.91
C LEU A 157 9.18 5.46 65.90
N ALA A 158 9.99 6.24 65.17
CA ALA A 158 10.90 5.71 64.17
C ALA A 158 11.98 4.82 64.77
N ASP A 159 12.50 5.16 65.96
CA ASP A 159 13.48 4.34 66.70
C ASP A 159 12.95 2.94 67.06
N ALA A 160 11.62 2.77 67.13
CA ALA A 160 10.98 1.48 67.38
C ALA A 160 10.52 0.75 66.10
N GLY A 161 10.92 1.23 64.91
CA GLY A 161 10.54 0.62 63.63
C GLY A 161 9.15 0.99 63.12
N LEU A 162 8.42 1.88 63.80
CA LEU A 162 7.05 2.28 63.42
C LEU A 162 7.06 3.54 62.54
N LYS A 163 6.33 3.51 61.42
CA LYS A 163 6.13 4.67 60.54
C LYS A 163 4.67 5.10 60.51
N ILE A 164 4.41 6.40 60.57
CA ILE A 164 3.06 6.96 60.38
C ILE A 164 2.83 7.17 58.89
N ALA A 165 1.64 6.79 58.39
CA ALA A 165 1.23 7.04 57.01
C ALA A 165 1.30 8.55 56.67
N SER A 166 1.84 8.88 55.49
CA SER A 166 2.29 10.23 55.09
C SER A 166 1.19 11.31 54.99
N ASN A 167 -0.07 10.94 55.19
CA ASN A 167 -1.24 11.81 55.15
C ASN A 167 -1.61 12.45 56.49
N LEU A 168 -0.96 12.10 57.60
CA LEU A 168 -1.12 12.80 58.89
C LEU A 168 -0.12 13.97 58.97
N LEU A 169 -0.56 15.18 58.57
CA LEU A 169 0.23 16.43 58.58
C LEU A 169 0.44 16.98 60.00
N VAL A 170 1.14 16.21 60.84
CA VAL A 170 1.53 16.64 62.20
C VAL A 170 3.03 16.92 62.18
N LYS A 171 3.51 18.09 62.60
CA LYS A 171 4.96 18.29 62.82
C LYS A 171 5.36 17.62 64.14
N ASP A 172 6.60 17.17 64.24
CA ASP A 172 7.09 16.47 65.44
C ASP A 172 6.97 17.38 66.68
N GLY A 173 6.25 16.93 67.71
CA GLY A 173 6.00 17.70 68.94
C GLY A 173 4.86 18.73 68.92
N ASP A 174 4.13 18.91 67.82
CA ASP A 174 2.97 19.82 67.78
C ASP A 174 1.73 19.19 68.44
N VAL A 175 1.00 19.98 69.23
CA VAL A 175 -0.28 19.57 69.84
C VAL A 175 -1.39 19.70 68.80
N VAL A 176 -2.01 18.59 68.42
CA VAL A 176 -3.05 18.57 67.38
C VAL A 176 -4.43 18.56 68.00
N MET A 177 -5.31 19.45 67.52
CA MET A 177 -6.72 19.48 67.89
C MET A 177 -7.58 18.76 66.85
N MET A 178 -8.56 17.99 67.31
CA MET A 178 -9.43 17.19 66.44
C MET A 178 -10.29 18.06 65.50
N GLN A 179 -10.74 19.24 65.93
CA GLN A 179 -11.61 20.13 65.12
C GLN A 179 -10.93 20.68 63.86
N ASP A 180 -9.61 20.87 63.87
CA ASP A 180 -8.88 21.39 62.71
C ASP A 180 -8.75 20.32 61.60
N LEU A 181 -8.53 19.06 62.00
CA LEU A 181 -8.50 17.92 61.08
C LEU A 181 -9.86 17.72 60.37
N PHE A 182 -10.97 17.97 61.07
CA PHE A 182 -12.31 17.87 60.52
C PHE A 182 -12.60 18.91 59.43
N ARG A 183 -12.24 20.16 59.70
CA ARG A 183 -12.59 21.29 58.82
C ARG A 183 -11.84 21.28 57.50
N GLU A 184 -10.61 20.75 57.47
CA GLU A 184 -9.88 20.51 56.22
C GLU A 184 -10.45 19.33 55.44
N SER A 185 -10.86 18.27 56.14
CA SER A 185 -11.44 17.07 55.51
C SER A 185 -12.79 17.35 54.84
N GLU A 186 -13.62 18.22 55.43
CA GLU A 186 -14.93 18.62 54.88
C GLU A 186 -14.80 19.34 53.53
N LYS A 187 -13.86 20.29 53.44
CA LYS A 187 -13.57 21.01 52.18
C LYS A 187 -13.09 20.09 51.07
N GLU A 188 -12.24 19.12 51.39
CA GLU A 188 -11.73 18.16 50.42
C GLU A 188 -12.85 17.24 49.92
N LEU A 189 -13.76 16.81 50.81
CA LEU A 189 -14.90 15.97 50.45
C LEU A 189 -15.86 16.69 49.48
N GLU A 190 -16.17 17.96 49.73
CA GLU A 190 -17.01 18.77 48.84
C GLU A 190 -16.41 18.90 47.44
N SER A 191 -15.10 19.15 47.35
CA SER A 191 -14.35 19.21 46.09
C SER A 191 -14.40 17.89 45.32
N GLN A 192 -14.28 16.76 46.01
CA GLN A 192 -14.34 15.43 45.38
C GLN A 192 -15.75 15.08 44.90
N ILE A 193 -16.79 15.43 45.66
CA ILE A 193 -18.19 15.23 45.23
C ILE A 193 -18.47 16.00 43.95
N SER A 194 -17.98 17.24 43.83
CA SER A 194 -18.13 18.04 42.61
C SER A 194 -17.48 17.38 41.40
N LYS A 195 -16.23 16.90 41.52
CA LYS A 195 -15.51 16.20 40.43
C LYS A 195 -16.20 14.89 40.03
N MET A 196 -16.76 14.16 40.99
CA MET A 196 -17.46 12.91 40.73
C MET A 196 -18.76 13.13 39.93
N ASN A 197 -19.48 14.23 40.19
CA ASN A 197 -20.69 14.57 39.43
C ASN A 197 -20.37 14.95 37.98
N GLU A 198 -19.28 15.68 37.75
CA GLU A 198 -18.81 16.01 36.39
C GLU A 198 -18.38 14.75 35.62
N GLN A 199 -17.67 13.82 36.28
CA GLN A 199 -17.32 12.53 35.68
C GLN A 199 -18.55 11.68 35.32
N LYS A 200 -19.61 11.69 36.14
CA LYS A 200 -20.86 10.98 35.84
C LYS A 200 -21.53 11.48 34.56
N GLU A 201 -21.52 12.79 34.31
CA GLU A 201 -22.06 13.34 33.05
C GLU A 201 -21.23 12.90 31.83
N VAL A 202 -19.90 12.89 31.96
CA VAL A 202 -19.01 12.42 30.89
C VAL A 202 -19.26 10.93 30.59
N LEU A 203 -19.36 10.09 31.63
CA LEU A 203 -19.70 8.68 31.50
C LEU A 203 -21.05 8.46 30.82
N ALA A 204 -22.06 9.27 31.16
CA ALA A 204 -23.37 9.20 30.52
C ALA A 204 -23.32 9.55 29.02
N LYS A 205 -22.47 10.50 28.61
CA LYS A 205 -22.22 10.81 27.19
C LYS A 205 -21.49 9.68 26.47
N GLN A 206 -20.45 9.12 27.11
CA GLN A 206 -19.71 7.98 26.57
C GLN A 206 -20.59 6.75 26.38
N GLN A 207 -21.50 6.47 27.33
CA GLN A 207 -22.41 5.34 27.24
C GLN A 207 -23.34 5.45 26.01
N ARG A 208 -23.89 6.64 25.75
CA ARG A 208 -24.72 6.87 24.55
C ARG A 208 -23.94 6.67 23.26
N GLU A 209 -22.68 7.09 23.23
CA GLU A 209 -21.81 6.90 22.07
C GLU A 209 -21.47 5.42 21.86
N ILE A 210 -21.19 4.67 22.93
CA ILE A 210 -20.98 3.21 22.86
C ILE A 210 -22.22 2.51 22.30
N ASP A 211 -23.43 2.89 22.72
CA ASP A 211 -24.66 2.28 22.24
C ASP A 211 -24.92 2.60 20.75
N ARG A 212 -24.56 3.80 20.31
CA ARG A 212 -24.54 4.15 18.88
C ARG A 212 -23.54 3.31 18.10
N GLN A 213 -22.32 3.15 18.61
CA GLN A 213 -21.27 2.33 17.99
C GLN A 213 -21.67 0.85 17.92
N LYS A 214 -22.30 0.28 18.95
CA LYS A 214 -22.83 -1.09 18.93
C LYS A 214 -23.82 -1.31 17.80
N THR A 215 -24.71 -0.34 17.56
CA THR A 215 -25.69 -0.41 16.48
C THR A 215 -24.98 -0.42 15.11
N THR A 216 -23.98 0.44 14.91
CA THR A 216 -23.15 0.45 13.69
C THR A 216 -22.39 -0.85 13.49
N VAL A 217 -21.79 -1.40 14.55
CA VAL A 217 -21.08 -2.69 14.50
C VAL A 217 -22.03 -3.83 14.13
N MET A 218 -23.28 -3.79 14.60
CA MET A 218 -24.28 -4.79 14.26
C MET A 218 -24.70 -4.74 12.78
N ASP A 219 -24.85 -3.54 12.21
CA ASP A 219 -25.08 -3.36 10.76
C ASP A 219 -23.87 -3.85 9.93
N GLN A 220 -22.66 -3.54 10.38
CA GLN A 220 -21.42 -4.02 9.75
C GLN A 220 -21.32 -5.55 9.81
N LYS A 221 -21.66 -6.18 10.94
CA LYS A 221 -21.67 -7.65 11.06
C LYS A 221 -22.66 -8.31 10.09
N MET A 222 -23.84 -7.72 9.89
CA MET A 222 -24.81 -8.22 8.90
C MET A 222 -24.27 -8.10 7.47
N ARG A 223 -23.61 -6.98 7.13
CA ARG A 223 -22.95 -6.82 5.81
C ARG A 223 -21.81 -7.81 5.61
N ILE A 224 -21.01 -8.07 6.64
CA ILE A 224 -19.92 -9.06 6.59
C ILE A 224 -20.50 -10.47 6.36
N ALA A 225 -21.61 -10.82 7.01
CA ALA A 225 -22.27 -12.11 6.80
C ALA A 225 -22.78 -12.28 5.36
N ASP A 226 -23.40 -11.23 4.78
CA ASP A 226 -23.81 -11.21 3.36
C ASP A 226 -22.60 -11.34 2.41
N GLN A 227 -21.50 -10.62 2.71
CA GLN A 227 -20.25 -10.72 1.96
C GLN A 227 -19.61 -12.10 2.05
N GLN A 228 -19.64 -12.75 3.22
CA GLN A 228 -19.15 -14.11 3.39
C GLN A 228 -19.97 -15.12 2.59
N GLY A 229 -21.30 -14.94 2.51
CA GLY A 229 -22.16 -15.74 1.64
C GLY A 229 -21.74 -15.64 0.17
N LYS A 230 -21.59 -14.41 -0.34
CA LYS A 230 -21.11 -14.14 -1.71
C LYS A 230 -19.70 -14.69 -1.97
N LEU A 231 -18.81 -14.57 -0.99
CA LEU A 231 -17.44 -15.08 -1.08
C LEU A 231 -17.41 -16.61 -1.16
N ASN A 232 -18.27 -17.30 -0.41
CA ASN A 232 -18.37 -18.75 -0.47
C ASN A 232 -18.91 -19.22 -1.83
N GLU A 233 -19.86 -18.50 -2.40
CA GLU A 233 -20.37 -18.78 -3.75
C GLU A 233 -19.29 -18.54 -4.82
N GLN A 234 -18.52 -17.46 -4.71
CA GLN A 234 -17.35 -17.21 -5.56
C GLN A 234 -16.26 -18.27 -5.41
N LYS A 235 -15.98 -18.74 -4.18
CA LYS A 235 -15.03 -19.83 -3.93
C LYS A 235 -15.47 -21.13 -4.60
N LYS A 236 -16.77 -21.43 -4.58
CA LYS A 236 -17.31 -22.59 -5.29
C LYS A 236 -17.11 -22.46 -6.81
N GLN A 237 -17.42 -21.30 -7.38
CA GLN A 237 -17.18 -21.02 -8.81
C GLN A 237 -15.69 -21.11 -9.17
N MET A 238 -14.79 -20.60 -8.31
CA MET A 238 -13.34 -20.73 -8.52
C MET A 238 -12.86 -22.17 -8.46
N ALA A 239 -13.41 -23.00 -7.56
CA ALA A 239 -13.08 -24.42 -7.51
C ALA A 239 -13.52 -25.14 -8.79
N ASP A 240 -14.70 -24.82 -9.31
CA ASP A 240 -15.19 -25.36 -10.58
C ASP A 240 -14.31 -24.91 -11.76
N GLN A 241 -13.91 -23.63 -11.80
CA GLN A 241 -12.97 -23.11 -12.79
C GLN A 241 -11.58 -23.73 -12.67
N GLN A 242 -11.09 -23.98 -11.45
CA GLN A 242 -9.80 -24.62 -11.21
C GLN A 242 -9.80 -26.07 -11.71
N ASN A 243 -10.89 -26.79 -11.50
CA ASN A 243 -11.06 -28.15 -12.06
C ASN A 243 -11.08 -28.13 -13.59
N GLU A 244 -11.74 -27.13 -14.20
CA GLU A 244 -11.72 -26.95 -15.64
C GLU A 244 -10.31 -26.60 -16.16
N LEU A 245 -9.57 -25.76 -15.44
CA LEU A 245 -8.18 -25.41 -15.77
C LEU A 245 -7.25 -26.62 -15.72
N VAL A 246 -7.42 -27.49 -14.72
CA VAL A 246 -6.66 -28.75 -14.61
C VAL A 246 -6.96 -29.65 -15.80
N PHE A 247 -8.21 -29.75 -16.23
CA PHE A 247 -8.58 -30.50 -17.43
C PHE A 247 -7.98 -29.90 -18.71
N GLN A 248 -7.98 -28.57 -18.83
CA GLN A 248 -7.30 -27.88 -19.94
C GLN A 248 -5.78 -28.11 -19.91
N GLN A 249 -5.16 -28.13 -18.73
CA GLN A 249 -3.73 -28.34 -18.56
C GLN A 249 -3.32 -29.78 -18.94
N LEU A 250 -4.13 -30.79 -18.57
CA LEU A 250 -3.94 -32.17 -19.04
C LEU A 250 -4.04 -32.27 -20.57
N LYS A 251 -4.97 -31.52 -21.18
CA LYS A 251 -5.10 -31.46 -22.64
C LYS A 251 -3.89 -30.79 -23.29
N ILE A 252 -3.34 -29.73 -22.69
CA ILE A 252 -2.13 -29.05 -23.16
C ILE A 252 -0.91 -29.97 -23.04
N ILE A 253 -0.75 -30.71 -21.94
CA ILE A 253 0.33 -31.68 -21.76
C ILE A 253 0.27 -32.75 -22.86
N SER A 254 -0.91 -33.31 -23.13
CA SER A 254 -1.11 -34.24 -24.24
C SER A 254 -0.81 -33.62 -25.61
N GLN A 255 -1.14 -32.34 -25.82
CA GLN A 255 -0.79 -31.64 -27.05
C GLN A 255 0.72 -31.38 -27.17
N GLN A 256 1.42 -31.08 -26.08
CA GLN A 256 2.87 -30.89 -26.05
C GLN A 256 3.63 -32.18 -26.37
N GLU A 257 3.17 -33.33 -25.86
CA GLU A 257 3.74 -34.64 -26.22
C GLU A 257 3.59 -34.92 -27.72
N ASN A 258 2.42 -34.62 -28.29
CA ASN A 258 2.19 -34.70 -29.73
C ASN A 258 3.05 -33.71 -30.53
N LEU A 259 3.27 -32.50 -30.00
CA LEU A 259 4.13 -31.48 -30.62
C LEU A 259 5.59 -31.96 -30.66
N GLY A 260 6.09 -32.56 -29.57
CA GLY A 260 7.44 -33.11 -29.52
C GLY A 260 7.65 -34.26 -30.51
N ALA A 261 6.62 -35.08 -30.75
CA ALA A 261 6.64 -36.10 -31.81
C ALA A 261 6.67 -35.46 -33.21
N LEU A 262 5.92 -34.38 -33.42
CA LEU A 262 5.90 -33.62 -34.68
C LEU A 262 7.23 -32.88 -34.93
N GLU A 263 7.86 -32.32 -33.90
CA GLU A 263 9.17 -31.68 -33.98
C GLU A 263 10.25 -32.68 -34.43
N LYS A 264 10.25 -33.91 -33.88
CA LYS A 264 11.14 -34.97 -34.35
C LYS A 264 10.91 -35.31 -35.82
N GLN A 265 9.66 -35.40 -36.27
CA GLN A 265 9.34 -35.61 -37.68
C GLN A 265 9.78 -34.42 -38.56
N MET A 266 9.63 -33.19 -38.07
CA MET A 266 10.10 -32.01 -38.78
C MET A 266 11.63 -31.96 -38.87
N GLU A 267 12.35 -32.39 -37.84
CA GLU A 267 13.80 -32.45 -37.85
C GLU A 267 14.31 -33.48 -38.88
N GLU A 268 13.68 -34.66 -38.94
CA GLU A 268 13.94 -35.66 -39.98
C GLU A 268 13.61 -35.11 -41.39
N ARG A 269 12.46 -34.46 -41.56
CA ARG A 269 12.10 -33.81 -42.83
C ARG A 269 13.07 -32.69 -43.20
N SER A 270 13.56 -31.91 -42.23
CA SER A 270 14.53 -30.85 -42.46
C SER A 270 15.85 -31.42 -42.95
N LYS A 271 16.32 -32.55 -42.39
CA LYS A 271 17.51 -33.27 -42.89
C LYS A 271 17.33 -33.71 -44.34
N ILE A 272 16.15 -34.24 -44.69
CA ILE A 272 15.80 -34.60 -46.07
C ILE A 272 15.78 -33.34 -46.96
N LEU A 273 15.20 -32.23 -46.49
CA LEU A 273 15.12 -30.99 -47.23
C LEU A 273 16.52 -30.38 -47.51
N PHE A 274 17.43 -30.44 -46.54
CA PHE A 274 18.83 -30.04 -46.73
C PHE A 274 19.53 -30.89 -47.80
N SER A 275 19.27 -32.19 -47.83
CA SER A 275 19.77 -33.06 -48.90
C SER A 275 19.18 -32.69 -50.27
N GLN A 276 17.88 -32.38 -50.33
CA GLN A 276 17.23 -31.93 -51.57
C GLN A 276 17.74 -30.57 -52.04
N LEU A 277 18.00 -29.63 -51.13
CA LEU A 277 18.59 -28.33 -51.45
C LEU A 277 19.99 -28.49 -52.06
N ALA A 278 20.83 -29.36 -51.51
CA ALA A 278 22.14 -29.67 -52.10
C ALA A 278 22.01 -30.28 -53.51
N GLU A 279 21.01 -31.13 -53.74
CA GLU A 279 20.70 -31.68 -55.07
C GLU A 279 20.24 -30.58 -56.05
N ILE A 280 19.38 -29.66 -55.59
CA ILE A 280 18.89 -28.52 -56.37
C ILE A 280 20.03 -27.56 -56.73
N GLU A 281 20.95 -27.26 -55.81
CA GLU A 281 22.14 -26.43 -56.10
C GLU A 281 23.01 -27.07 -57.19
N LYS A 282 23.18 -28.40 -57.14
CA LYS A 282 23.87 -29.16 -58.19
C LYS A 282 23.12 -29.08 -59.53
N GLN A 283 21.80 -29.17 -59.53
CA GLN A 283 20.98 -28.99 -60.74
C GLN A 283 21.06 -27.55 -61.27
N GLN A 284 21.07 -26.54 -60.41
CA GLN A 284 21.21 -25.13 -60.82
C GLN A 284 22.57 -24.86 -61.47
N SER A 285 23.65 -25.46 -60.96
CA SER A 285 24.96 -25.41 -61.60
C SER A 285 24.92 -26.03 -63.01
N LEU A 286 24.27 -27.19 -63.16
CA LEU A 286 24.09 -27.85 -64.45
C LEU A 286 23.26 -27.00 -65.43
N ILE A 287 22.14 -26.43 -64.97
CA ILE A 287 21.29 -25.53 -65.77
C ILE A 287 22.06 -24.28 -66.18
N THR A 288 22.91 -23.74 -65.31
CA THR A 288 23.75 -22.58 -65.64
C THR A 288 24.71 -22.89 -66.78
N ASN A 289 25.33 -24.08 -66.76
CA ASN A 289 26.16 -24.55 -67.87
C ASN A 289 25.34 -24.72 -69.17
N GLN A 290 24.17 -25.34 -69.09
CA GLN A 290 23.27 -25.47 -70.25
C GLN A 290 22.80 -24.11 -70.79
N LYS A 291 22.55 -23.13 -69.92
CA LYS A 291 22.17 -21.77 -70.30
C LYS A 291 23.30 -21.07 -71.05
N ASN A 292 24.55 -21.27 -70.62
CA ASN A 292 25.72 -20.76 -71.33
C ASN A 292 25.84 -21.40 -72.73
N ASP A 293 25.58 -22.71 -72.85
CA ASP A 293 25.56 -23.40 -74.15
C ASP A 293 24.43 -22.87 -75.07
N VAL A 294 23.23 -22.66 -74.52
CA VAL A 294 22.10 -22.06 -75.25
C VAL A 294 22.41 -20.63 -75.66
N GLU A 295 23.11 -19.85 -74.84
CA GLU A 295 23.52 -18.50 -75.22
C GLU A 295 24.53 -18.54 -76.37
N LEU A 296 25.46 -19.50 -76.36
CA LEU A 296 26.39 -19.73 -77.46
C LEU A 296 25.63 -20.10 -78.75
N GLN A 297 24.67 -21.02 -78.68
CA GLN A 297 23.79 -21.38 -79.80
C GLN A 297 22.95 -20.21 -80.29
N THR A 298 22.46 -19.37 -79.38
CA THR A 298 21.69 -18.17 -79.71
C THR A 298 22.55 -17.15 -80.44
N LYS A 299 23.84 -17.01 -80.08
CA LYS A 299 24.80 -16.17 -80.83
C LYS A 299 25.00 -16.69 -82.26
N VAL A 300 25.12 -18.01 -82.44
CA VAL A 300 25.22 -18.65 -83.77
C VAL A 300 23.93 -18.47 -84.58
N LEU A 301 22.76 -18.63 -83.96
CA LEU A 301 21.47 -18.39 -84.62
C LEU A 301 21.30 -16.92 -85.02
N ARG A 302 21.79 -15.98 -84.21
CA ARG A 302 21.79 -14.54 -84.58
C ARG A 302 22.65 -14.28 -85.81
N SER A 303 23.85 -14.87 -85.90
CA SER A 303 24.68 -14.70 -87.11
C SER A 303 23.99 -15.26 -88.36
N ILE A 304 23.33 -16.43 -88.26
CA ILE A 304 22.54 -17.01 -89.35
C ILE A 304 21.33 -16.11 -89.69
N SER A 305 20.63 -15.58 -88.69
CA SER A 305 19.49 -14.68 -88.89
C SER A 305 19.91 -13.35 -89.55
N ASP A 306 21.08 -12.82 -89.21
CA ASP A 306 21.59 -11.59 -89.82
C ASP A 306 21.98 -11.80 -91.28
N GLU A 307 22.54 -12.97 -91.64
CA GLU A 307 22.74 -13.37 -93.04
C GLU A 307 21.42 -13.53 -93.78
N SER A 308 20.41 -14.16 -93.17
CA SER A 308 19.06 -14.31 -93.74
C SER A 308 18.39 -12.95 -93.99
N LYS A 309 18.53 -11.99 -93.06
CA LYS A 309 18.04 -10.61 -93.23
C LYS A 309 18.72 -9.89 -94.39
N LYS A 310 20.05 -10.04 -94.56
CA LYS A 310 20.77 -9.48 -95.72
C LYS A 310 20.27 -10.08 -97.04
N ALA A 311 19.98 -11.39 -97.06
CA ALA A 311 19.38 -12.05 -98.23
C ALA A 311 17.95 -11.54 -98.52
N GLN A 312 17.10 -11.41 -97.49
CA GLN A 312 15.75 -10.84 -97.61
C GLN A 312 15.77 -9.37 -98.04
N GLN A 313 16.73 -8.56 -97.59
CA GLN A 313 16.90 -7.19 -98.09
C GLN A 313 17.20 -7.17 -99.60
N LYS A 314 18.09 -8.05 -100.08
CA LYS A 314 18.34 -8.20 -101.53
C LYS A 314 17.08 -8.57 -102.31
N ILE A 315 16.29 -9.52 -101.81
CA ILE A 315 15.02 -9.92 -102.42
C ILE A 315 14.01 -8.77 -102.41
N SER A 316 13.90 -8.03 -101.31
CA SER A 316 13.00 -6.88 -101.18
C SER A 316 13.37 -5.75 -102.14
N LEU A 317 14.67 -5.51 -102.36
CA LEU A 317 15.16 -4.52 -103.30
C LEU A 317 14.82 -4.92 -104.75
N GLN A 318 14.97 -6.21 -105.09
CA GLN A 318 14.54 -6.73 -106.39
C GLN A 318 13.01 -6.62 -106.58
N LYS A 319 12.23 -6.92 -105.54
CA LYS A 319 10.77 -6.79 -105.57
C LYS A 319 10.32 -5.33 -105.75
N ALA A 320 10.96 -4.39 -105.06
CA ALA A 320 10.69 -2.96 -105.22
C ALA A 320 11.01 -2.43 -106.63
N ILE A 321 12.05 -2.97 -107.29
CA ILE A 321 12.36 -2.63 -108.68
C ILE A 321 11.27 -3.17 -109.63
N LEU A 322 10.79 -4.39 -109.41
CA LEU A 322 9.70 -5.01 -110.17
C LEU A 322 8.36 -4.28 -109.97
N ASP A 323 8.03 -3.90 -108.73
CA ASP A 323 6.82 -3.13 -108.43
C ASP A 323 6.87 -1.74 -109.08
N LYS A 324 8.05 -1.11 -109.16
CA LYS A 324 8.24 0.16 -109.88
C LYS A 324 7.99 0.02 -111.39
N GLN A 325 8.45 -1.09 -111.99
CA GLN A 325 8.17 -1.39 -113.41
C GLN A 325 6.68 -1.69 -113.65
N SER A 326 6.02 -2.42 -112.74
CA SER A 326 4.58 -2.71 -112.83
C SER A 326 3.72 -1.44 -112.67
N SER A 327 4.10 -0.56 -111.73
CA SER A 327 3.44 0.73 -111.51
C SER A 327 3.58 1.68 -112.72
N GLN A 328 4.72 1.68 -113.41
CA GLN A 328 4.89 2.42 -114.68
C GLN A 328 3.96 1.90 -115.80
N ILE A 329 3.74 0.59 -115.87
CA ILE A 329 2.84 -0.01 -116.86
C ILE A 329 1.37 0.32 -116.53
N GLN A 330 0.97 0.30 -115.26
CA GLN A 330 -0.38 0.70 -114.84
C GLN A 330 -0.66 2.20 -115.02
N THR A 331 0.33 3.08 -114.78
CA THR A 331 0.16 4.53 -115.02
C THR A 331 0.04 4.86 -116.51
N GLN A 332 0.71 4.13 -117.40
CA GLN A 332 0.51 4.27 -118.85
C GLN A 332 -0.91 3.84 -119.29
N GLN A 333 -1.49 2.81 -118.66
CA GLN A 333 -2.88 2.40 -118.92
C GLN A 333 -3.91 3.39 -118.31
N GLY A 334 -3.64 3.94 -117.13
CA GLY A 334 -4.49 4.91 -116.45
C GLY A 334 -4.58 6.28 -117.13
N VAL A 335 -3.49 6.77 -117.73
CA VAL A 335 -3.50 8.02 -118.52
C VAL A 335 -4.40 7.91 -119.75
N LEU A 336 -4.50 6.72 -120.36
CA LEU A 336 -5.37 6.46 -121.50
C LEU A 336 -6.87 6.49 -121.11
N PHE A 337 -7.22 5.96 -119.94
CA PHE A 337 -8.60 5.96 -119.44
C PHE A 337 -9.04 7.33 -118.86
N LEU A 338 -8.13 8.10 -118.25
CA LEU A 338 -8.43 9.42 -117.70
C LEU A 338 -8.71 10.47 -118.79
N ALA A 339 -8.02 10.40 -119.93
CA ALA A 339 -8.29 11.27 -121.07
C ALA A 339 -9.72 11.07 -121.64
N LEU A 340 -10.24 9.84 -121.59
CA LEU A 340 -11.59 9.50 -122.04
C LEU A 340 -12.68 9.99 -121.05
N ALA A 341 -12.38 9.97 -119.75
CA ALA A 341 -13.30 10.43 -118.69
C ALA A 341 -13.39 11.96 -118.57
N LEU A 342 -12.29 12.70 -118.79
CA LEU A 342 -12.27 14.17 -118.72
C LEU A 342 -13.10 14.85 -119.84
N LEU A 343 -13.25 14.19 -121.00
CA LEU A 343 -14.13 14.64 -122.08
C LEU A 343 -15.62 14.64 -121.66
N ILE A 344 -16.01 13.68 -120.81
CA ILE A 344 -17.39 13.49 -120.33
C ILE A 344 -17.70 14.44 -119.15
N VAL A 345 -16.70 14.74 -118.31
CA VAL A 345 -16.85 15.66 -117.15
C VAL A 345 -16.89 17.13 -117.56
N MET A 346 -16.18 17.54 -118.63
CA MET A 346 -16.26 18.93 -119.13
C MET A 346 -17.68 19.31 -119.62
N LEU A 347 -18.45 18.34 -120.13
CA LEU A 347 -19.85 18.57 -120.55
C LEU A 347 -20.84 18.65 -119.37
N ALA A 348 -20.52 18.03 -118.23
CA ALA A 348 -21.36 18.04 -117.02
C ALA A 348 -21.07 19.23 -116.08
N GLY A 349 -19.82 19.72 -116.06
CA GLY A 349 -19.37 20.82 -115.18
C GLY A 349 -19.93 22.20 -115.54
N ALA A 350 -20.19 22.48 -116.82
CA ALA A 350 -20.78 23.74 -117.26
C ALA A 350 -22.21 23.97 -116.70
N PHE A 351 -22.93 22.89 -116.37
CA PHE A 351 -24.30 22.92 -115.85
C PHE A 351 -24.39 23.27 -114.36
N LEU A 352 -23.35 22.93 -113.57
CA LEU A 352 -23.39 23.07 -112.11
C LEU A 352 -22.83 24.42 -111.61
N ILE A 353 -21.96 25.09 -112.38
CA ILE A 353 -21.37 26.40 -112.03
C ILE A 353 -22.41 27.54 -112.02
N TYR A 354 -23.52 27.40 -112.75
CA TYR A 354 -24.61 28.38 -112.76
C TYR A 354 -25.37 28.47 -111.41
N ARG A 355 -25.41 27.39 -110.63
CA ARG A 355 -26.30 27.28 -109.46
C ARG A 355 -25.70 27.85 -108.17
N SER A 356 -24.38 27.93 -108.02
CA SER A 356 -23.73 28.23 -106.73
C SER A 356 -23.27 29.69 -106.52
N TYR A 357 -23.48 30.58 -107.50
CA TYR A 357 -23.06 31.98 -107.45
C TYR A 357 -23.93 32.89 -106.56
N ARG A 358 -25.13 32.47 -106.09
CA ARG A 358 -26.14 33.46 -105.67
C ARG A 358 -26.27 33.86 -104.19
N ILE A 359 -25.73 33.19 -103.16
CA ILE A 359 -26.14 33.52 -101.76
C ILE A 359 -25.03 33.31 -100.72
N LYS A 360 -23.97 34.15 -100.71
CA LYS A 360 -23.07 34.26 -99.53
C LYS A 360 -22.23 35.55 -99.48
N ARG A 361 -22.88 36.72 -99.27
CA ARG A 361 -22.18 37.99 -99.05
C ARG A 361 -23.05 38.92 -98.19
N GLU A 362 -22.74 39.12 -96.88
CA GLU A 362 -22.78 40.49 -96.30
C GLU A 362 -22.33 40.83 -94.85
N VAL A 363 -22.23 39.99 -93.80
CA VAL A 363 -22.21 40.60 -92.44
C VAL A 363 -20.99 40.25 -91.55
N ASN A 364 -19.91 41.02 -91.72
CA ASN A 364 -18.75 41.08 -90.81
C ASN A 364 -18.17 42.51 -90.78
N ARG A 365 -18.82 43.49 -90.10
CA ARG A 365 -18.37 44.90 -90.17
C ARG A 365 -18.56 45.89 -89.00
N LYS A 366 -19.02 45.59 -87.78
CA LYS A 366 -19.21 46.68 -86.78
C LYS A 366 -19.02 46.31 -85.31
N LEU A 367 -17.76 46.18 -84.90
CA LEU A 367 -17.31 46.38 -83.51
C LEU A 367 -16.02 47.22 -83.57
N GLU A 368 -15.82 48.08 -82.56
CA GLU A 368 -14.56 48.83 -82.25
C GLU A 368 -14.39 50.32 -82.61
N ILE A 369 -15.42 51.13 -82.91
CA ILE A 369 -15.21 52.59 -82.94
C ILE A 369 -16.36 53.33 -82.25
N LYS A 370 -16.19 53.65 -80.95
CA LYS A 370 -16.59 54.91 -80.27
C LYS A 370 -16.58 54.76 -78.75
N ASN A 371 -15.39 54.76 -78.15
CA ASN A 371 -15.24 54.78 -76.69
C ASN A 371 -14.47 56.00 -76.17
N ILE A 372 -14.40 57.11 -76.92
CA ILE A 372 -13.57 58.26 -76.51
C ILE A 372 -14.28 59.57 -76.85
N ALA A 373 -15.19 59.99 -75.98
CA ALA A 373 -15.59 61.38 -75.76
C ALA A 373 -16.48 61.42 -74.51
N ILE A 374 -16.40 62.50 -73.73
CA ILE A 374 -17.18 62.77 -72.51
C ILE A 374 -16.57 62.20 -71.22
N MET A 375 -15.25 62.38 -71.09
CA MET A 375 -14.75 63.13 -69.93
C MET A 375 -14.83 64.62 -70.31
N GLN A 376 -15.28 65.46 -69.36
CA GLN A 376 -15.40 66.93 -69.41
C GLN A 376 -16.81 67.49 -69.65
N GLN A 377 -17.68 67.34 -68.64
CA GLN A 377 -18.57 68.45 -68.24
C GLN A 377 -18.93 68.40 -66.74
N LYS A 378 -17.94 68.81 -65.94
CA LYS A 378 -18.03 69.91 -64.97
C LYS A 378 -18.84 69.75 -63.67
N GLU A 379 -18.07 69.89 -62.60
CA GLU A 379 -18.41 70.43 -61.29
C GLU A 379 -19.17 71.78 -61.36
N GLU A 380 -20.49 71.77 -61.15
CA GLU A 380 -21.23 73.04 -60.87
C GLU A 380 -22.37 72.88 -59.86
N ILE A 381 -22.66 71.70 -59.31
CA ILE A 381 -23.77 71.54 -58.33
C ILE A 381 -23.30 70.76 -57.11
N SER A 382 -22.27 71.31 -56.47
CA SER A 382 -21.79 70.92 -55.13
C SER A 382 -22.20 71.95 -54.06
N ARG A 383 -23.33 72.66 -54.21
CA ARG A 383 -23.65 73.76 -53.27
C ARG A 383 -25.06 73.84 -52.69
N GLN A 384 -25.92 72.82 -52.81
CA GLN A 384 -27.27 72.89 -52.20
C GLN A 384 -27.81 71.61 -51.51
N ALA A 385 -27.09 70.49 -51.46
CA ALA A 385 -27.62 69.27 -50.83
C ALA A 385 -26.97 68.87 -49.49
N GLN A 386 -26.13 69.73 -48.91
CA GLN A 386 -25.42 69.44 -47.65
C GLN A 386 -26.25 69.69 -46.36
N GLN A 387 -27.54 70.04 -46.46
CA GLN A 387 -28.37 70.37 -45.29
C GLN A 387 -29.42 69.30 -44.93
N LEU A 388 -29.42 68.13 -45.60
CA LEU A 388 -30.32 67.01 -45.28
C LEU A 388 -29.59 65.69 -44.93
N GLU A 389 -28.25 65.68 -44.88
CA GLU A 389 -27.45 64.46 -44.68
C GLU A 389 -27.20 64.12 -43.20
N HIS A 390 -27.44 65.06 -42.27
CA HIS A 390 -27.07 64.86 -40.85
C HIS A 390 -28.17 64.22 -39.98
N THR A 391 -29.45 64.28 -40.38
CA THR A 391 -30.55 63.66 -39.61
C THR A 391 -30.88 62.23 -40.10
N ASN A 392 -30.52 61.87 -41.34
CA ASN A 392 -30.73 60.51 -41.87
C ASN A 392 -29.67 59.47 -41.44
N LYS A 393 -28.48 59.89 -40.99
CA LYS A 393 -27.39 58.97 -40.64
C LYS A 393 -27.57 58.20 -39.31
N GLU A 394 -28.49 58.60 -38.43
CA GLU A 394 -28.75 57.88 -37.17
C GLU A 394 -29.92 56.89 -37.27
N LEU A 395 -30.98 57.22 -38.02
CA LEU A 395 -32.09 56.29 -38.32
C LEU A 395 -31.63 55.16 -39.25
N GLU A 396 -30.76 55.45 -40.21
CA GLU A 396 -30.16 54.44 -41.09
C GLU A 396 -29.26 53.47 -40.32
N LYS A 397 -28.52 53.93 -39.30
CA LYS A 397 -27.70 53.04 -38.44
C LYS A 397 -28.54 52.08 -37.60
N LEU A 398 -29.64 52.53 -36.99
CA LEU A 398 -30.54 51.68 -36.20
C LEU A 398 -31.34 50.70 -37.10
N SER A 399 -31.75 51.15 -38.29
CA SER A 399 -32.44 50.30 -39.28
C SER A 399 -31.51 49.26 -39.91
N ILE A 400 -30.24 49.58 -40.19
CA ILE A 400 -29.24 48.63 -40.69
C ILE A 400 -28.91 47.58 -39.63
N VAL A 401 -28.73 47.98 -38.37
CA VAL A 401 -28.46 47.02 -37.28
C VAL A 401 -29.62 46.05 -37.10
N ALA A 402 -30.88 46.48 -37.19
CA ALA A 402 -32.04 45.58 -37.10
C ALA A 402 -32.27 44.72 -38.37
N SER A 403 -31.86 45.21 -39.56
CA SER A 403 -32.13 44.55 -40.85
C SER A 403 -31.03 43.59 -41.31
N GLU A 404 -29.77 43.87 -40.94
CA GLU A 404 -28.59 43.11 -41.37
C GLU A 404 -28.12 42.06 -40.34
N THR A 405 -28.76 41.94 -39.18
CA THR A 405 -28.41 40.85 -38.24
C THR A 405 -28.76 39.48 -38.80
N ASP A 406 -27.94 38.48 -38.47
CA ASP A 406 -28.27 37.06 -38.72
C ASP A 406 -29.43 36.56 -37.85
N ASN A 407 -29.73 37.26 -36.75
CA ASN A 407 -30.89 36.97 -35.90
C ASN A 407 -32.20 37.38 -36.59
N ALA A 408 -33.23 36.57 -36.38
CA ALA A 408 -34.56 36.80 -36.90
C ALA A 408 -35.33 37.72 -35.96
N VAL A 409 -35.62 38.94 -36.39
CA VAL A 409 -36.37 39.93 -35.61
C VAL A 409 -37.77 40.05 -36.19
N ARG A 410 -38.78 40.00 -35.34
CA ARG A 410 -40.18 40.24 -35.70
C ARG A 410 -40.83 41.21 -34.71
N ILE A 411 -41.59 42.14 -35.26
CA ILE A 411 -42.43 43.08 -34.51
C ILE A 411 -43.88 42.66 -34.71
N MET A 412 -44.60 42.59 -33.61
CA MET A 412 -45.99 42.17 -33.57
C MET A 412 -46.82 43.22 -32.83
N GLU A 413 -48.10 43.24 -33.13
CA GLU A 413 -49.09 43.98 -32.37
C GLU A 413 -49.23 43.42 -30.94
N ALA A 414 -49.90 44.16 -30.06
CA ALA A 414 -50.15 43.76 -28.68
C ALA A 414 -50.91 42.41 -28.55
N ASN A 415 -51.68 42.03 -29.59
CA ASN A 415 -52.41 40.78 -29.67
C ASN A 415 -51.56 39.61 -30.23
N GLY A 416 -50.33 39.85 -30.68
CA GLY A 416 -49.44 38.83 -31.27
C GLY A 416 -49.48 38.69 -32.80
N ASN A 417 -50.24 39.52 -33.51
CA ASN A 417 -50.26 39.54 -34.98
C ASN A 417 -48.96 40.12 -35.55
N TYR A 418 -48.43 39.52 -36.62
CA TYR A 418 -47.19 39.98 -37.23
C TYR A 418 -47.39 41.30 -37.99
N GLU A 419 -46.57 42.30 -37.66
CA GLU A 419 -46.56 43.60 -38.34
C GLU A 419 -45.34 43.72 -39.26
N TRP A 420 -44.19 43.23 -38.81
CA TRP A 420 -42.94 43.34 -39.56
C TRP A 420 -41.95 42.24 -39.19
N ILE A 421 -41.14 41.82 -40.17
CA ILE A 421 -40.00 40.93 -39.98
C ILE A 421 -38.76 41.52 -40.67
N ASN A 422 -37.59 41.27 -40.12
CA ASN A 422 -36.32 41.67 -40.75
C ASN A 422 -35.88 40.67 -41.83
N ALA A 423 -34.88 41.06 -42.63
CA ALA A 423 -34.27 40.16 -43.61
C ALA A 423 -33.61 38.92 -42.97
N GLY A 424 -33.16 39.03 -41.71
CA GLY A 424 -32.68 37.92 -40.89
C GLY A 424 -33.74 36.82 -40.69
N TYR A 425 -35.00 37.18 -40.48
CA TYR A 425 -36.11 36.22 -40.35
C TYR A 425 -36.32 35.45 -41.65
N THR A 426 -36.33 36.14 -42.79
CA THR A 426 -36.45 35.51 -44.11
C THR A 426 -35.27 34.58 -44.41
N ARG A 427 -34.03 34.96 -44.06
CA ARG A 427 -32.85 34.10 -44.20
C ARG A 427 -32.92 32.87 -43.29
N MET A 428 -33.35 33.04 -42.04
CA MET A 428 -33.38 31.99 -41.02
C MET A 428 -34.51 30.98 -41.24
N TYR A 429 -35.72 31.45 -41.54
CA TYR A 429 -36.92 30.60 -41.66
C TYR A 429 -37.39 30.35 -43.09
N GLY A 430 -37.01 31.23 -44.04
CA GLY A 430 -37.36 31.11 -45.46
C GLY A 430 -38.68 31.77 -45.89
N TYR A 431 -39.42 32.36 -44.95
CA TYR A 431 -40.72 33.00 -45.20
C TYR A 431 -40.59 34.52 -45.31
N ASN A 432 -41.31 35.12 -46.25
CA ASN A 432 -41.60 36.56 -46.19
C ASN A 432 -42.84 36.83 -45.30
N ILE A 433 -43.13 38.11 -45.02
CA ILE A 433 -44.20 38.50 -44.08
C ILE A 433 -45.58 38.02 -44.54
N ASP A 434 -45.89 38.11 -45.83
CA ASP A 434 -47.19 37.72 -46.38
C ASP A 434 -47.40 36.20 -46.30
N GLU A 435 -46.34 35.43 -46.60
CA GLU A 435 -46.34 33.97 -46.47
C GLU A 435 -46.46 33.52 -45.01
N LEU A 436 -45.79 34.21 -44.09
CA LEU A 436 -45.87 33.94 -42.66
C LEU A 436 -47.30 34.14 -42.16
N ILE A 437 -47.90 35.29 -42.47
CA ILE A 437 -49.28 35.63 -42.05
C ILE A 437 -50.29 34.64 -42.64
N ALA A 438 -50.07 34.16 -43.88
CA ALA A 438 -50.94 33.17 -44.51
C ALA A 438 -50.92 31.80 -43.82
N ILE A 439 -49.78 31.41 -43.25
CA ILE A 439 -49.60 30.10 -42.57
C ILE A 439 -49.97 30.20 -41.08
N SER A 440 -49.59 31.31 -40.45
CA SER A 440 -49.85 31.61 -39.05
C SER A 440 -50.08 33.11 -38.93
N PRO A 441 -51.32 33.60 -38.83
CA PRO A 441 -51.58 35.04 -38.72
C PRO A 441 -51.04 35.68 -37.43
N ASN A 442 -50.76 34.86 -36.40
CA ASN A 442 -50.35 35.29 -35.08
C ASN A 442 -49.30 34.33 -34.48
N ILE A 443 -48.47 34.79 -33.54
CA ILE A 443 -47.51 33.94 -32.80
C ILE A 443 -48.15 32.79 -32.01
N LEU A 444 -49.44 32.88 -31.70
CA LEU A 444 -50.21 31.85 -30.99
C LEU A 444 -51.00 30.91 -31.93
N SER A 445 -51.10 31.21 -33.23
CA SER A 445 -51.83 30.38 -34.19
C SER A 445 -50.99 29.19 -34.69
N GLY A 446 -51.64 28.06 -34.98
CA GLY A 446 -50.97 26.83 -35.46
C GLY A 446 -50.63 25.82 -34.35
N ASN A 447 -49.88 24.77 -34.73
CA ASN A 447 -49.52 23.63 -33.86
C ASN A 447 -48.31 23.97 -32.95
N VAL A 448 -48.44 25.05 -32.20
CA VAL A 448 -47.39 25.62 -31.36
C VAL A 448 -47.30 24.88 -30.03
N ASN A 449 -46.09 24.54 -29.58
CA ASN A 449 -45.82 23.85 -28.32
C ASN A 449 -46.40 24.65 -27.13
N GLN A 450 -47.03 23.97 -26.17
CA GLN A 450 -47.67 24.59 -25.01
C GLN A 450 -46.72 25.53 -24.25
N ARG A 451 -45.44 25.17 -24.13
CA ARG A 451 -44.42 26.02 -23.47
C ARG A 451 -44.23 27.38 -24.14
N VAL A 452 -44.36 27.45 -25.47
CA VAL A 452 -44.24 28.69 -26.23
C VAL A 452 -45.49 29.55 -26.02
N LYS A 453 -46.68 28.93 -26.00
CA LYS A 453 -47.93 29.62 -25.67
C LYS A 453 -47.89 30.21 -24.25
N ASP A 454 -47.41 29.43 -23.29
CA ASP A 454 -47.27 29.85 -21.90
C ASP A 454 -46.28 31.01 -21.78
N ALA A 455 -45.13 30.95 -22.47
CA ALA A 455 -44.14 32.03 -22.46
C ALA A 455 -44.67 33.32 -23.09
N VAL A 456 -45.40 33.24 -24.21
CA VAL A 456 -46.02 34.41 -24.86
C VAL A 456 -47.12 35.01 -23.98
N ASN A 457 -48.01 34.18 -23.42
CA ASN A 457 -49.07 34.65 -22.53
C ASN A 457 -48.51 35.27 -21.24
N SER A 458 -47.42 34.72 -20.71
CA SER A 458 -46.75 35.26 -19.53
C SER A 458 -46.06 36.59 -19.85
N ALA A 459 -45.42 36.72 -21.02
CA ALA A 459 -44.84 37.99 -21.47
C ALA A 459 -45.89 39.10 -21.63
N ILE A 460 -47.08 38.75 -22.14
CA ILE A 460 -48.20 39.69 -22.31
C ILE A 460 -48.83 40.07 -20.96
N SER A 461 -49.12 39.09 -20.11
CA SER A 461 -49.81 39.33 -18.82
C SER A 461 -48.92 40.03 -17.80
N GLU A 462 -47.65 39.64 -17.71
CA GLU A 462 -46.71 40.17 -16.72
C GLU A 462 -45.90 41.37 -17.25
N LYS A 463 -46.03 41.69 -18.54
CA LYS A 463 -45.35 42.82 -19.21
C LYS A 463 -43.83 42.83 -19.03
N ARG A 464 -43.20 41.65 -19.01
CA ARG A 464 -41.74 41.49 -18.92
C ARG A 464 -41.17 40.68 -20.07
N THR A 465 -39.86 40.82 -20.31
CA THR A 465 -39.14 40.02 -21.31
C THR A 465 -39.08 38.55 -20.88
N TYR A 466 -39.33 37.66 -21.84
CA TYR A 466 -39.22 36.21 -21.67
C TYR A 466 -38.27 35.61 -22.70
N ILE A 467 -37.42 34.71 -22.25
CA ILE A 467 -36.50 33.95 -23.11
C ILE A 467 -36.90 32.48 -23.05
N PHE A 468 -37.08 31.85 -24.21
CA PHE A 468 -37.41 30.43 -24.29
C PHE A 468 -36.75 29.78 -25.50
N GLU A 469 -36.55 28.46 -25.42
CA GLU A 469 -35.99 27.65 -26.50
C GLU A 469 -37.09 26.76 -27.09
N SER A 470 -37.16 26.68 -28.41
CA SER A 470 -38.14 25.85 -29.09
C SER A 470 -37.59 25.21 -30.37
N ILE A 471 -38.11 24.03 -30.70
CA ILE A 471 -37.87 23.38 -32.00
C ILE A 471 -38.94 23.90 -32.96
N THR A 472 -38.50 24.31 -34.14
CA THR A 472 -39.35 24.85 -35.20
C THR A 472 -38.91 24.32 -36.56
N LEU A 473 -39.76 24.48 -37.57
CA LEU A 473 -39.54 24.00 -38.93
C LEU A 473 -39.33 25.18 -39.88
N THR A 474 -38.29 25.11 -40.70
CA THR A 474 -38.07 26.08 -41.78
C THR A 474 -39.04 25.81 -42.95
N LYS A 475 -39.16 26.76 -43.89
CA LYS A 475 -39.95 26.59 -45.12
C LYS A 475 -39.58 25.36 -45.95
N LYS A 476 -38.34 24.88 -45.82
CA LYS A 476 -37.86 23.65 -46.48
C LYS A 476 -38.21 22.37 -45.73
N GLY A 477 -38.86 22.46 -44.57
CA GLY A 477 -39.21 21.34 -43.71
C GLY A 477 -38.09 20.87 -42.78
N GLU A 478 -37.02 21.65 -42.63
CA GLU A 478 -35.87 21.30 -41.77
C GLU A 478 -36.13 21.71 -40.32
N GLN A 479 -35.82 20.82 -39.36
CA GLN A 479 -35.92 21.13 -37.93
C GLN A 479 -34.75 21.99 -37.46
N MET A 480 -35.06 23.04 -36.71
CA MET A 480 -34.10 24.00 -36.17
C MET A 480 -34.45 24.34 -34.71
N TRP A 481 -33.43 24.46 -33.87
CA TRP A 481 -33.58 25.04 -32.53
C TRP A 481 -33.43 26.56 -32.59
N ALA A 482 -34.46 27.26 -32.10
CA ALA A 482 -34.50 28.70 -31.97
C ALA A 482 -34.59 29.09 -30.50
N GLN A 483 -33.69 29.98 -30.07
CA GLN A 483 -33.83 30.69 -28.79
C GLN A 483 -34.51 32.03 -29.08
N THR A 484 -35.70 32.22 -28.52
CA THR A 484 -36.51 33.42 -28.72
C THR A 484 -36.45 34.30 -27.47
N THR A 485 -36.04 35.55 -27.63
CA THR A 485 -36.23 36.61 -26.65
C THR A 485 -37.44 37.44 -27.05
N LEU A 486 -38.53 37.35 -26.28
CA LEU A 486 -39.78 38.08 -26.49
C LEU A 486 -39.89 39.22 -25.49
N THR A 487 -39.89 40.46 -25.99
CA THR A 487 -39.92 41.69 -25.20
C THR A 487 -41.17 42.50 -25.51
N PRO A 488 -42.05 42.75 -24.53
CA PRO A 488 -43.16 43.68 -24.68
C PRO A 488 -42.66 45.14 -24.59
N ILE A 489 -43.08 45.97 -25.54
CA ILE A 489 -42.84 47.42 -25.54
C ILE A 489 -44.08 48.10 -24.99
N ILE A 490 -43.91 48.88 -23.92
CA ILE A 490 -45.01 49.50 -23.18
C ILE A 490 -45.09 50.99 -23.54
N ASN A 491 -46.31 51.51 -23.73
CA ASN A 491 -46.55 52.93 -23.98
C ASN A 491 -46.54 53.75 -22.68
N SER A 492 -46.63 55.08 -22.79
CA SER A 492 -46.65 56.01 -21.65
C SER A 492 -47.83 55.83 -20.69
N VAL A 493 -48.86 55.06 -21.08
CA VAL A 493 -50.06 54.76 -20.29
C VAL A 493 -49.95 53.37 -19.63
N GLY A 494 -48.82 52.67 -19.81
CA GLY A 494 -48.56 51.37 -19.19
C GLY A 494 -49.14 50.17 -19.94
N GLU A 495 -49.66 50.34 -21.16
CA GLU A 495 -50.20 49.27 -22.00
C GLU A 495 -49.16 48.77 -23.01
N ILE A 496 -49.23 47.50 -23.40
CA ILE A 496 -48.33 46.95 -24.42
C ILE A 496 -48.69 47.57 -25.77
N SER A 497 -47.75 48.31 -26.34
CA SER A 497 -47.85 48.89 -27.67
C SER A 497 -47.46 47.89 -28.76
N LYS A 498 -46.39 47.13 -28.54
CA LYS A 498 -45.82 46.17 -29.50
C LYS A 498 -45.16 45.01 -28.77
N LEU A 499 -45.01 43.87 -29.44
CA LEU A 499 -44.19 42.75 -28.99
C LEU A 499 -43.01 42.58 -29.98
N ILE A 500 -41.79 42.60 -29.47
CA ILE A 500 -40.59 42.35 -30.27
C ILE A 500 -40.06 40.97 -29.92
N ALA A 501 -39.93 40.08 -30.90
CA ALA A 501 -39.27 38.80 -30.72
C ALA A 501 -37.99 38.72 -31.56
N ILE A 502 -36.90 38.30 -30.92
CA ILE A 502 -35.60 38.07 -31.55
C ILE A 502 -35.28 36.59 -31.41
N ASP A 503 -35.14 35.88 -32.53
CA ASP A 503 -34.69 34.49 -32.52
C ASP A 503 -33.23 34.37 -32.96
N SER A 504 -32.49 33.55 -32.23
CA SER A 504 -31.15 33.09 -32.60
C SER A 504 -31.17 31.59 -32.91
N ASN A 505 -30.53 31.18 -34.01
CA ASN A 505 -30.37 29.77 -34.35
C ASN A 505 -29.28 29.14 -33.46
N ILE A 506 -29.69 28.31 -32.52
CA ILE A 506 -28.80 27.61 -31.58
C ILE A 506 -28.59 26.14 -31.96
N SER A 507 -28.97 25.71 -33.17
CA SER A 507 -28.89 24.30 -33.57
C SER A 507 -27.46 23.76 -33.56
N LYS A 508 -26.47 24.58 -33.93
CA LYS A 508 -25.04 24.21 -33.83
C LYS A 508 -24.59 24.05 -32.38
N LEU A 509 -25.08 24.91 -31.48
CA LEU A 509 -24.78 24.85 -30.05
C LEU A 509 -25.37 23.57 -29.43
N LYS A 510 -26.63 23.24 -29.72
CA LYS A 510 -27.27 22.01 -29.23
C LYS A 510 -26.60 20.73 -29.77
N LYS A 511 -26.13 20.74 -31.02
CA LYS A 511 -25.32 19.63 -31.57
C LYS A 511 -23.99 19.50 -30.83
N ALA A 512 -23.28 20.61 -30.60
CA ALA A 512 -22.03 20.61 -29.83
C ALA A 512 -22.23 20.15 -28.37
N GLU A 513 -23.31 20.56 -27.70
CA GLU A 513 -23.66 20.08 -26.35
C GLU A 513 -23.90 18.56 -26.32
N ALA A 514 -24.62 18.03 -27.31
CA ALA A 514 -24.85 16.59 -27.44
C ALA A 514 -23.57 15.80 -27.77
N GLU A 515 -22.71 16.33 -28.64
CA GLU A 515 -21.40 15.76 -28.96
C GLU A 515 -20.48 15.73 -27.73
N ILE A 516 -20.43 16.82 -26.95
CA ILE A 516 -19.66 16.89 -25.70
C ILE A 516 -20.18 15.88 -24.67
N ALA A 517 -21.51 15.74 -24.55
CA ALA A 517 -22.11 14.75 -23.65
C ALA A 517 -21.72 13.32 -24.07
N ALA A 518 -21.83 12.99 -25.36
CA ALA A 518 -21.44 11.68 -25.89
C ALA A 518 -19.93 11.39 -25.70
N GLN A 519 -19.06 12.39 -25.94
CA GLN A 519 -17.62 12.26 -25.70
C GLN A 519 -17.30 12.04 -24.21
N ARG A 520 -18.02 12.72 -23.31
CA ARG A 520 -17.85 12.54 -21.87
C ARG A 520 -18.21 11.12 -21.44
N ASP A 521 -19.32 10.59 -21.93
CA ASP A 521 -19.75 9.21 -21.64
C ASP A 521 -18.73 8.19 -22.18
N GLU A 522 -18.19 8.41 -23.38
CA GLU A 522 -17.12 7.58 -23.94
C GLU A 522 -15.84 7.64 -23.09
N ILE A 523 -15.43 8.83 -22.66
CA ILE A 523 -14.27 9.02 -21.78
C ILE A 523 -14.46 8.30 -20.45
N GLU A 524 -15.67 8.32 -19.88
CA GLU A 524 -15.97 7.61 -18.63
C GLU A 524 -15.83 6.10 -18.80
N ILE A 525 -16.35 5.53 -19.89
CA ILE A 525 -16.18 4.11 -20.22
C ILE A 525 -14.70 3.77 -20.44
N GLN A 526 -13.97 4.59 -21.19
CA GLN A 526 -12.53 4.38 -21.42
C GLN A 526 -11.73 4.45 -20.12
N ARG A 527 -12.07 5.39 -19.22
CA ARG A 527 -11.45 5.50 -17.89
C ARG A 527 -11.69 4.24 -17.06
N ASP A 528 -12.91 3.71 -17.07
CA ASP A 528 -13.25 2.50 -16.32
C ASP A 528 -12.55 1.25 -16.86
N ILE A 529 -12.42 1.12 -18.19
CA ILE A 529 -11.62 0.07 -18.82
C ILE A 529 -10.14 0.21 -18.43
N ALA A 530 -9.59 1.43 -18.50
CA ALA A 530 -8.21 1.71 -18.12
C ALA A 530 -7.95 1.40 -16.64
N ASN A 531 -8.87 1.75 -15.74
CA ASN A 531 -8.78 1.42 -14.31
C ASN A 531 -8.80 -0.09 -14.07
N LYS A 532 -9.69 -0.83 -14.76
CA LYS A 532 -9.72 -2.30 -14.67
C LYS A 532 -8.43 -2.93 -15.20
N GLN A 533 -7.87 -2.40 -16.30
CA GLN A 533 -6.58 -2.87 -16.83
C GLN A 533 -5.43 -2.57 -15.86
N LYS A 534 -5.38 -1.35 -15.30
CA LYS A 534 -4.41 -0.96 -14.27
C LYS A 534 -4.48 -1.87 -13.05
N GLN A 535 -5.68 -2.22 -12.58
CA GLN A 535 -5.85 -3.15 -11.47
C GLN A 535 -5.26 -4.54 -11.80
N LYS A 536 -5.60 -5.11 -12.96
CA LYS A 536 -5.05 -6.42 -13.38
C LYS A 536 -3.52 -6.43 -13.46
N ILE A 537 -2.94 -5.37 -14.01
CA ILE A 537 -1.48 -5.21 -14.06
C ILE A 537 -0.91 -5.15 -12.64
N THR A 538 -1.50 -4.33 -11.77
CA THR A 538 -1.09 -4.19 -10.36
C THR A 538 -1.12 -5.53 -9.64
N ASP A 539 -2.21 -6.30 -9.77
CA ASP A 539 -2.36 -7.61 -9.13
C ASP A 539 -1.28 -8.60 -9.60
N SER A 540 -0.92 -8.56 -10.90
CA SER A 540 0.16 -9.39 -11.46
C SER A 540 1.54 -9.03 -10.89
N ILE A 541 1.80 -7.74 -10.66
CA ILE A 541 3.07 -7.27 -10.10
C ILE A 541 3.13 -7.58 -8.59
N VAL A 542 2.02 -7.49 -7.88
CA VAL A 542 1.92 -7.95 -6.47
C VAL A 542 2.21 -9.44 -6.37
N TYR A 543 1.73 -10.24 -7.33
CA TYR A 543 2.08 -11.66 -7.40
C TYR A 543 3.57 -11.88 -7.66
N ALA A 544 4.18 -11.12 -8.59
CA ALA A 544 5.62 -11.17 -8.82
C ALA A 544 6.44 -10.82 -7.56
N ASN A 545 6.01 -9.85 -6.76
CA ASN A 545 6.64 -9.53 -5.47
C ASN A 545 6.61 -10.70 -4.49
N ARG A 546 5.51 -11.48 -4.45
CA ARG A 546 5.46 -12.69 -3.61
C ARG A 546 6.53 -13.71 -4.02
N ILE A 547 6.74 -13.89 -5.33
CA ILE A 547 7.78 -14.77 -5.86
C ILE A 547 9.16 -14.24 -5.47
N GLN A 548 9.44 -12.96 -5.74
CA GLN A 548 10.73 -12.34 -5.42
C GLN A 548 11.06 -12.49 -3.94
N ARG A 549 10.12 -12.18 -3.04
CA ARG A 549 10.33 -12.34 -1.59
C ARG A 549 10.55 -13.77 -1.15
N ALA A 550 9.96 -14.76 -1.83
CA ALA A 550 10.14 -16.17 -1.51
C ALA A 550 11.53 -16.71 -1.91
N VAL A 551 12.21 -16.03 -2.84
CA VAL A 551 13.53 -16.43 -3.36
C VAL A 551 14.66 -15.76 -2.57
N LEU A 552 14.38 -14.64 -1.89
CA LEU A 552 15.32 -14.00 -0.98
C LEU A 552 15.61 -14.91 0.23
N PRO A 553 16.89 -15.05 0.62
CA PRO A 553 17.26 -15.97 1.68
C PRO A 553 16.85 -15.45 3.08
N PRO A 554 16.56 -16.37 4.02
CA PRO A 554 16.35 -16.02 5.43
C PRO A 554 17.64 -15.51 6.10
N LEU A 555 17.53 -14.53 7.00
CA LEU A 555 18.67 -14.02 7.80
C LEU A 555 19.19 -15.05 8.81
N GLU A 556 18.37 -16.07 9.10
CA GLU A 556 18.70 -17.22 9.94
C GLU A 556 19.96 -17.97 9.50
N ILE A 557 20.38 -17.80 8.25
CA ILE A 557 21.65 -18.33 7.73
C ILE A 557 22.85 -17.71 8.44
N VAL A 558 22.82 -16.40 8.72
CA VAL A 558 23.93 -15.66 9.36
C VAL A 558 23.72 -15.46 10.86
N ASN A 559 22.47 -15.48 11.34
CA ASN A 559 22.12 -15.29 12.76
C ASN A 559 22.82 -16.27 13.72
N GLU A 560 23.18 -17.47 13.24
CA GLU A 560 23.87 -18.50 14.03
C GLU A 560 25.21 -17.98 14.61
N HIS A 561 25.98 -17.27 13.78
CA HIS A 561 27.32 -16.79 14.16
C HIS A 561 27.34 -15.28 14.41
N TYR A 562 26.48 -14.53 13.72
CA TYR A 562 26.39 -13.08 13.77
C TYR A 562 24.95 -12.64 14.06
N PRO A 563 24.43 -12.85 15.28
CA PRO A 563 23.03 -12.56 15.62
C PRO A 563 22.68 -11.06 15.60
N ASN A 564 23.67 -10.18 15.68
CA ASN A 564 23.48 -8.73 15.61
C ASN A 564 23.59 -8.26 14.15
N ASN A 565 22.56 -8.51 13.35
CA ASN A 565 22.45 -8.06 11.96
C ASN A 565 21.04 -7.57 11.62
N PHE A 566 20.92 -6.82 10.51
CA PHE A 566 19.65 -6.37 9.99
C PHE A 566 19.68 -6.17 8.47
N VAL A 567 18.49 -6.11 7.89
CA VAL A 567 18.25 -5.64 6.52
C VAL A 567 17.17 -4.56 6.52
N VAL A 568 17.51 -3.42 5.92
CA VAL A 568 16.55 -2.43 5.42
C VAL A 568 16.36 -2.71 3.94
N PHE A 569 15.16 -3.09 3.52
CA PHE A 569 14.83 -3.37 2.13
C PHE A 569 13.54 -2.64 1.77
N LYS A 570 13.66 -1.61 0.93
CA LYS A 570 12.57 -0.71 0.53
C LYS A 570 12.56 -0.60 -1.00
N PRO A 571 11.76 -1.44 -1.69
CA PRO A 571 11.52 -1.28 -3.11
C PRO A 571 10.89 0.09 -3.40
N ARG A 572 11.22 0.68 -4.55
CA ARG A 572 10.64 1.92 -5.05
C ARG A 572 9.21 1.72 -5.55
N ASP A 573 9.02 0.65 -6.32
CA ASP A 573 7.73 0.21 -6.84
C ASP A 573 7.23 -1.00 -6.01
N ILE A 574 6.46 -1.92 -6.60
CA ILE A 574 5.95 -3.12 -5.91
C ILE A 574 7.01 -4.24 -5.84
N VAL A 575 7.93 -4.27 -6.80
CA VAL A 575 9.05 -5.22 -6.94
C VAL A 575 10.34 -4.45 -7.11
N SER A 576 11.46 -5.05 -6.75
CA SER A 576 12.77 -4.40 -6.64
C SER A 576 13.77 -4.90 -7.67
N GLY A 577 14.63 -4.04 -8.21
CA GLY A 577 15.90 -4.43 -8.84
C GLY A 577 16.94 -4.87 -7.81
N ASP A 578 16.93 -4.22 -6.64
CA ASP A 578 17.81 -4.58 -5.53
C ASP A 578 17.48 -5.96 -4.96
N PHE A 579 18.53 -6.71 -4.60
CA PHE A 579 18.38 -7.93 -3.83
C PHE A 579 19.57 -8.18 -2.89
N TYR A 580 19.32 -8.93 -1.84
CA TYR A 580 20.36 -9.49 -1.00
C TYR A 580 20.42 -11.01 -1.17
N TRP A 581 21.62 -11.56 -1.07
CA TRP A 581 21.87 -12.99 -1.17
C TRP A 581 22.84 -13.42 -0.07
N LEU A 582 22.53 -14.55 0.56
CA LEU A 582 23.18 -15.05 1.77
C LEU A 582 23.28 -16.56 1.65
N THR A 583 24.46 -17.11 1.89
CA THR A 583 24.62 -18.56 2.01
C THR A 583 25.78 -18.90 2.94
N LYS A 584 25.73 -20.12 3.48
CA LYS A 584 26.83 -20.74 4.22
C LYS A 584 27.38 -21.88 3.36
N LYS A 585 28.68 -21.83 3.06
CA LYS A 585 29.38 -22.90 2.35
C LYS A 585 30.53 -23.36 3.22
N GLU A 586 30.46 -24.62 3.66
CA GLU A 586 31.37 -25.15 4.68
C GLU A 586 31.29 -24.26 5.94
N ASP A 587 32.41 -23.67 6.35
CA ASP A 587 32.49 -22.76 7.50
C ASP A 587 32.53 -21.28 7.11
N LYS A 588 32.32 -20.95 5.83
CA LYS A 588 32.35 -19.56 5.33
C LYS A 588 30.96 -19.03 5.07
N TYR A 589 30.76 -17.76 5.42
CA TYR A 589 29.54 -17.02 5.10
C TYR A 589 29.79 -16.16 3.87
N ILE A 590 28.91 -16.25 2.88
CA ILE A 590 28.97 -15.44 1.67
C ILE A 590 27.74 -14.56 1.64
N ILE A 591 27.95 -13.26 1.51
CA ILE A 591 26.92 -12.23 1.56
C ILE A 591 27.10 -11.34 0.35
N ALA A 592 26.03 -11.11 -0.39
CA ALA A 592 26.02 -10.19 -1.52
C ALA A 592 24.83 -9.25 -1.45
N ILE A 593 25.07 -7.97 -1.73
CA ILE A 593 24.07 -6.92 -1.86
C ILE A 593 24.20 -6.36 -3.27
N ALA A 594 23.14 -6.46 -4.06
CA ALA A 594 23.15 -6.08 -5.46
C ALA A 594 22.03 -5.09 -5.76
N ASP A 595 22.34 -4.17 -6.67
CA ASP A 595 21.44 -3.27 -7.37
C ASP A 595 21.48 -3.66 -8.86
N CYS A 596 20.33 -3.94 -9.45
CA CYS A 596 20.24 -4.37 -10.84
C CYS A 596 19.89 -3.19 -11.74
N THR A 597 20.30 -3.25 -13.01
CA THR A 597 19.90 -2.23 -13.98
C THR A 597 18.38 -2.14 -14.10
N GLY A 598 17.84 -0.97 -13.73
CA GLY A 598 16.41 -0.67 -13.75
C GLY A 598 15.68 -1.14 -12.49
N HIS A 599 14.54 -0.52 -12.22
CA HIS A 599 13.66 -0.83 -11.09
C HIS A 599 12.36 -1.47 -11.58
N GLY A 600 11.49 -1.89 -10.66
CA GLY A 600 10.19 -2.46 -11.01
C GLY A 600 10.35 -3.82 -11.71
N VAL A 601 9.45 -4.13 -12.66
CA VAL A 601 9.37 -5.48 -13.26
C VAL A 601 10.68 -5.93 -13.96
N PRO A 602 11.33 -5.10 -14.80
CA PRO A 602 12.60 -5.49 -15.44
C PRO A 602 13.72 -5.75 -14.42
N GLY A 603 13.88 -4.86 -13.41
CA GLY A 603 14.84 -5.04 -12.32
C GLY A 603 14.59 -6.34 -11.54
N ALA A 604 13.32 -6.66 -11.27
CA ALA A 604 12.95 -7.89 -10.58
C ALA A 604 13.38 -9.15 -11.33
N PHE A 605 13.27 -9.18 -12.66
CA PHE A 605 13.81 -10.31 -13.45
C PHE A 605 15.33 -10.42 -13.35
N MET A 606 16.04 -9.29 -13.38
CA MET A 606 17.50 -9.27 -13.20
C MET A 606 17.91 -9.77 -11.80
N SER A 607 17.16 -9.38 -10.76
CA SER A 607 17.41 -9.86 -9.39
C SER A 607 17.29 -11.38 -9.28
N MET A 608 16.28 -11.97 -9.93
CA MET A 608 16.06 -13.41 -9.95
C MET A 608 17.16 -14.15 -10.70
N LEU A 609 17.65 -13.60 -11.82
CA LEU A 609 18.80 -14.13 -12.55
C LEU A 609 20.08 -14.05 -11.70
N GLY A 610 20.34 -12.92 -11.05
CA GLY A 610 21.47 -12.75 -10.15
C GLY A 610 21.49 -13.77 -9.02
N ILE A 611 20.36 -13.96 -8.33
CA ILE A 611 20.22 -14.97 -7.27
C ILE A 611 20.44 -16.39 -7.83
N SER A 612 19.86 -16.71 -9.00
CA SER A 612 20.01 -18.02 -9.63
C SER A 612 21.47 -18.31 -10.00
N PHE A 613 22.17 -17.36 -10.61
CA PHE A 613 23.58 -17.53 -10.98
C PHE A 613 24.49 -17.61 -9.76
N LEU A 614 24.28 -16.79 -8.72
CA LEU A 614 25.03 -16.91 -7.46
C LEU A 614 24.85 -18.29 -6.83
N ASN A 615 23.61 -18.79 -6.79
CA ASN A 615 23.33 -20.15 -6.32
C ASN A 615 24.04 -21.22 -7.16
N GLU A 616 24.05 -21.09 -8.48
CA GLU A 616 24.73 -22.01 -9.37
C GLU A 616 26.25 -21.98 -9.15
N ILE A 617 26.87 -20.79 -9.19
CA ILE A 617 28.31 -20.57 -9.07
C ILE A 617 28.83 -21.16 -7.75
N VAL A 618 28.14 -20.89 -6.63
CA VAL A 618 28.59 -21.35 -5.30
C VAL A 618 28.28 -22.83 -5.05
N ASN A 619 27.30 -23.43 -5.75
CA ASN A 619 26.93 -24.83 -5.59
C ASN A 619 27.48 -25.78 -6.65
N LYS A 620 28.09 -25.29 -7.73
CA LYS A 620 28.69 -26.10 -8.80
C LYS A 620 29.67 -27.11 -8.20
N LYS A 621 29.30 -28.40 -8.22
CA LYS A 621 30.22 -29.51 -7.88
C LYS A 621 31.28 -29.58 -8.97
N ALA A 622 32.41 -28.90 -8.80
CA ALA A 622 33.54 -29.05 -9.69
C ALA A 622 34.06 -30.49 -9.58
N GLY A 623 33.93 -31.26 -10.67
CA GLY A 623 34.43 -32.62 -10.76
C GLY A 623 35.89 -32.70 -10.32
N ASN A 624 36.13 -33.36 -9.18
CA ASN A 624 37.45 -33.71 -8.65
C ASN A 624 38.52 -32.60 -8.66
N LYS A 625 38.13 -31.34 -8.47
CA LYS A 625 39.03 -30.27 -8.03
C LYS A 625 38.49 -29.73 -6.72
N HIS A 626 39.27 -29.87 -5.65
CA HIS A 626 39.03 -29.11 -4.44
C HIS A 626 39.07 -27.61 -4.75
N LEU A 627 37.91 -26.95 -4.71
CA LEU A 627 37.80 -25.50 -4.73
C LEU A 627 38.13 -24.96 -3.33
N TYR A 628 39.40 -25.10 -2.90
CA TYR A 628 39.88 -24.53 -1.63
C TYR A 628 39.93 -22.99 -1.63
N ALA A 629 39.51 -22.32 -2.71
CA ALA A 629 39.62 -20.87 -2.87
C ALA A 629 38.39 -20.25 -3.57
N LEU A 630 37.19 -20.38 -2.98
CA LEU A 630 36.10 -19.45 -3.28
C LEU A 630 36.57 -18.04 -2.84
N GLN A 631 37.09 -17.26 -3.78
CA GLN A 631 37.47 -15.86 -3.57
C GLN A 631 36.35 -14.93 -4.07
N ALA A 632 36.18 -13.79 -3.41
CA ALA A 632 35.06 -12.89 -3.69
C ALA A 632 35.08 -12.36 -5.13
N ASN A 633 36.25 -12.03 -5.66
CA ASN A 633 36.43 -11.55 -7.02
C ASN A 633 36.10 -12.62 -8.08
N GLU A 634 36.48 -13.88 -7.86
CA GLU A 634 36.22 -14.98 -8.79
C GLU A 634 34.72 -15.23 -8.94
N ILE A 635 33.96 -15.14 -7.84
CA ILE A 635 32.49 -15.24 -7.90
C ILE A 635 31.92 -14.10 -8.76
N LEU A 636 32.42 -12.87 -8.63
CA LEU A 636 31.95 -11.75 -9.44
C LEU A 636 32.36 -11.86 -10.92
N ASN A 637 33.54 -12.40 -11.21
CA ASN A 637 33.99 -12.65 -12.59
C ASN A 637 33.08 -13.69 -13.26
N GLU A 638 32.83 -14.83 -12.61
CA GLU A 638 31.92 -15.87 -13.12
C GLU A 638 30.49 -15.36 -13.25
N LEU A 639 30.02 -14.55 -12.29
CA LEU A 639 28.70 -13.92 -12.36
C LEU A 639 28.58 -13.00 -13.56
N ARG A 640 29.62 -12.20 -13.86
CA ARG A 640 29.67 -11.36 -15.06
C ARG A 640 29.59 -12.20 -16.32
N ASP A 641 30.34 -13.30 -16.39
CA ASP A 641 30.33 -14.19 -17.56
C ASP A 641 28.97 -14.85 -17.77
N HIS A 642 28.32 -15.29 -16.69
CA HIS A 642 26.96 -15.83 -16.72
C HIS A 642 25.95 -14.80 -17.22
N VAL A 643 26.01 -13.56 -16.72
CA VAL A 643 25.13 -12.46 -17.15
C VAL A 643 25.36 -12.12 -18.62
N MET A 644 26.61 -11.92 -19.03
CA MET A 644 26.97 -11.58 -20.41
C MET A 644 26.54 -12.67 -21.39
N THR A 645 26.75 -13.94 -21.03
CA THR A 645 26.38 -15.08 -21.88
C THR A 645 24.86 -15.19 -21.99
N SER A 646 24.14 -15.11 -20.88
CA SER A 646 22.68 -15.28 -20.85
C SER A 646 21.94 -14.15 -21.54
N LEU A 647 22.47 -12.93 -21.46
CA LEU A 647 21.92 -11.74 -22.10
C LEU A 647 22.56 -11.44 -23.47
N HIS A 648 23.41 -12.35 -23.99
CA HIS A 648 24.05 -12.24 -25.30
C HIS A 648 24.80 -10.91 -25.52
N GLN A 649 25.45 -10.39 -24.50
CA GLN A 649 26.11 -9.09 -24.55
C GLN A 649 27.45 -9.22 -25.26
N THR A 650 27.55 -8.68 -26.48
CA THR A 650 28.78 -8.76 -27.30
C THR A 650 29.54 -7.44 -27.34
N GLY A 651 28.92 -6.35 -26.89
CA GLY A 651 29.50 -5.00 -26.92
C GLY A 651 29.29 -4.27 -28.23
N LYS A 652 28.40 -4.77 -29.09
CA LYS A 652 28.05 -4.08 -30.33
C LYS A 652 27.20 -2.86 -30.02
N ARG A 653 27.33 -1.83 -30.86
CA ARG A 653 26.60 -0.57 -30.71
C ARG A 653 25.09 -0.84 -30.84
N GLY A 654 24.33 -0.53 -29.79
CA GLY A 654 22.88 -0.69 -29.74
C GLY A 654 22.38 -1.88 -28.92
N GLU A 655 23.27 -2.74 -28.41
CA GLU A 655 22.91 -3.79 -27.44
C GLU A 655 22.65 -3.21 -26.04
N THR A 656 21.74 -3.83 -25.28
CA THR A 656 21.55 -3.47 -23.86
C THR A 656 22.69 -4.06 -23.03
N THR A 657 23.13 -3.30 -22.03
CA THR A 657 24.22 -3.69 -21.11
C THR A 657 23.66 -3.90 -19.71
N ASP A 658 22.48 -4.50 -19.62
CA ASP A 658 21.79 -4.76 -18.37
C ASP A 658 22.66 -5.64 -17.47
N GLY A 659 22.79 -5.27 -16.22
CA GLY A 659 23.71 -5.90 -15.30
C GLY A 659 23.32 -5.65 -13.86
N MET A 660 24.32 -5.74 -12.99
CA MET A 660 24.16 -5.40 -11.59
C MET A 660 25.43 -4.77 -11.03
N ASP A 661 25.24 -3.81 -10.13
CA ASP A 661 26.24 -3.29 -9.23
C ASP A 661 26.10 -4.05 -7.92
N ILE A 662 27.21 -4.57 -7.38
CA ILE A 662 27.15 -5.58 -6.31
C ILE A 662 28.32 -5.41 -5.35
N SER A 663 28.03 -5.57 -4.07
CA SER A 663 29.03 -5.75 -3.01
C SER A 663 28.98 -7.19 -2.55
N LEU A 664 30.09 -7.93 -2.70
CA LEU A 664 30.18 -9.32 -2.27
C LEU A 664 31.27 -9.46 -1.21
N VAL A 665 30.91 -10.07 -0.08
CA VAL A 665 31.85 -10.42 0.99
C VAL A 665 31.84 -11.92 1.26
N ILE A 666 33.03 -12.45 1.58
CA ILE A 666 33.21 -13.80 2.12
C ILE A 666 33.85 -13.66 3.48
N ILE A 667 33.23 -14.23 4.50
CA ILE A 667 33.71 -14.17 5.89
C ILE A 667 34.11 -15.57 6.31
N ASP A 668 35.36 -15.71 6.75
CA ASP A 668 35.93 -16.91 7.35
C ASP A 668 36.08 -16.68 8.86
N PRO A 669 35.14 -17.15 9.69
CA PRO A 669 35.18 -16.96 11.14
C PRO A 669 36.35 -17.69 11.79
N ASN A 670 36.82 -18.80 11.20
CA ASN A 670 37.93 -19.58 11.73
C ASN A 670 39.26 -18.81 11.62
N LYS A 671 39.42 -18.00 10.56
CA LYS A 671 40.61 -17.18 10.33
C LYS A 671 40.48 -15.73 10.78
N ASN A 672 39.28 -15.31 11.18
CA ASN A 672 38.91 -13.91 11.38
C ASN A 672 39.30 -13.05 10.17
N GLU A 673 38.94 -13.53 8.98
CA GLU A 673 39.23 -12.89 7.70
C GLU A 673 37.94 -12.56 6.95
N LEU A 674 37.93 -11.40 6.31
CA LEU A 674 36.89 -10.97 5.38
C LEU A 674 37.53 -10.68 4.04
N GLN A 675 36.98 -11.25 2.98
CA GLN A 675 37.28 -10.90 1.60
C GLN A 675 36.15 -10.04 1.04
N PHE A 676 36.48 -9.01 0.27
CA PHE A 676 35.54 -8.14 -0.40
C PHE A 676 35.92 -7.96 -1.87
N ALA A 677 34.94 -8.11 -2.74
CA ALA A 677 34.99 -7.65 -4.11
C ALA A 677 33.69 -6.90 -4.43
N GLY A 678 33.77 -5.84 -5.24
CA GLY A 678 32.59 -5.04 -5.54
C GLY A 678 32.62 -4.41 -6.93
N ALA A 679 31.44 -4.29 -7.51
CA ALA A 679 31.11 -3.59 -8.75
C ALA A 679 30.31 -2.33 -8.40
N HIS A 680 30.91 -1.15 -8.52
CA HIS A 680 30.43 0.19 -8.09
C HIS A 680 30.05 0.35 -6.61
N ASN A 681 29.34 -0.60 -6.02
CA ASN A 681 28.85 -0.56 -4.64
C ASN A 681 29.98 -0.85 -3.63
N PRO A 682 30.38 0.12 -2.79
CA PRO A 682 31.42 -0.06 -1.79
C PRO A 682 30.90 -0.74 -0.52
N ALA A 683 31.82 -1.23 0.31
CA ALA A 683 31.51 -1.64 1.68
C ALA A 683 32.02 -0.60 2.69
N VAL A 684 31.37 -0.52 3.85
CA VAL A 684 31.84 0.30 4.99
C VAL A 684 32.03 -0.59 6.21
N ILE A 685 33.20 -0.53 6.83
CA ILE A 685 33.49 -1.17 8.11
C ILE A 685 33.71 -0.07 9.15
N ILE A 686 32.98 -0.12 10.25
CA ILE A 686 33.23 0.74 11.41
C ILE A 686 34.13 -0.01 12.37
N ARG A 687 35.30 0.58 12.67
CA ARG A 687 36.32 0.03 13.56
C ARG A 687 36.83 1.12 14.48
N ASN A 688 36.85 0.88 15.79
CA ASN A 688 37.37 1.81 16.80
C ASN A 688 36.81 3.25 16.70
N GLY A 689 35.57 3.41 16.23
CA GLY A 689 34.97 4.73 16.04
C GLY A 689 35.39 5.44 14.73
N GLU A 690 35.95 4.72 13.77
CA GLU A 690 36.26 5.21 12.42
C GLU A 690 35.49 4.42 11.36
N ALA A 691 34.92 5.12 10.37
CA ALA A 691 34.21 4.52 9.23
C ALA A 691 35.14 4.32 8.03
N LEU A 692 35.68 3.11 7.89
CA LEU A 692 36.58 2.68 6.82
C LEU A 692 35.78 2.25 5.59
N GLN A 693 35.96 2.93 4.46
CA GLN A 693 35.30 2.56 3.21
C GLN A 693 36.23 1.70 2.35
N ILE A 694 35.75 0.51 1.97
CA ILE A 694 36.40 -0.38 1.01
C ILE A 694 35.86 -0.03 -0.37
N LYS A 695 36.75 0.40 -1.28
CA LYS A 695 36.36 0.84 -2.62
C LYS A 695 36.04 -0.36 -3.51
N ALA A 696 34.97 -0.26 -4.27
CA ALA A 696 34.64 -1.17 -5.37
C ALA A 696 35.31 -0.75 -6.67
N ASP A 697 35.41 -1.69 -7.62
CA ASP A 697 35.84 -1.39 -8.97
C ASP A 697 34.76 -0.59 -9.70
N ARG A 698 35.18 0.39 -10.51
CA ARG A 698 34.28 1.24 -11.30
C ARG A 698 33.86 0.54 -12.60
N MET A 699 33.16 -0.57 -12.45
CA MET A 699 32.58 -1.38 -13.53
C MET A 699 31.47 -2.27 -12.96
N SER A 700 30.40 -2.46 -13.73
CA SER A 700 29.27 -3.33 -13.37
C SER A 700 29.56 -4.80 -13.66
N VAL A 701 28.68 -5.68 -13.18
CA VAL A 701 28.62 -7.10 -13.54
C VAL A 701 27.78 -7.25 -14.82
N SER A 702 28.34 -6.76 -15.92
CA SER A 702 27.82 -6.89 -17.28
C SER A 702 28.95 -6.61 -18.27
N TRP A 703 28.63 -6.54 -19.55
CA TRP A 703 29.58 -6.07 -20.54
C TRP A 703 30.04 -4.65 -20.22
N HIS A 704 31.35 -4.46 -20.19
CA HIS A 704 32.01 -3.19 -19.95
C HIS A 704 33.28 -3.11 -20.80
N ARG A 705 33.77 -1.90 -21.11
CA ARG A 705 35.03 -1.73 -21.87
C ARG A 705 36.23 -2.40 -21.17
N LYS A 706 36.16 -2.49 -19.85
CA LYS A 706 37.15 -3.18 -18.99
C LYS A 706 36.71 -4.58 -18.57
N ALA A 707 35.75 -5.21 -19.25
CA ALA A 707 35.25 -6.55 -18.84
C ALA A 707 36.34 -7.62 -18.81
N HIS A 708 37.41 -7.45 -19.60
CA HIS A 708 38.61 -8.31 -19.58
C HIS A 708 39.47 -8.16 -18.31
N VAL A 709 39.24 -7.13 -17.51
CA VAL A 709 39.94 -6.90 -16.24
C VAL A 709 39.15 -7.60 -15.14
N PRO A 710 39.77 -8.51 -14.38
CA PRO A 710 39.09 -9.18 -13.27
C PRO A 710 38.78 -8.17 -12.14
N PHE A 711 37.75 -8.47 -11.35
CA PHE A 711 37.49 -7.72 -10.12
C PHE A 711 38.64 -7.83 -9.11
N THR A 712 38.84 -6.78 -8.32
CA THR A 712 39.85 -6.71 -7.27
C THR A 712 39.38 -7.47 -6.02
N ASN A 713 40.16 -8.44 -5.54
CA ASN A 713 39.93 -9.08 -4.25
C ASN A 713 40.64 -8.29 -3.13
N ASN A 714 39.88 -7.79 -2.16
CA ASN A 714 40.42 -7.09 -1.01
C ASN A 714 40.29 -7.97 0.23
N GLU A 715 41.39 -8.22 0.94
CA GLU A 715 41.40 -9.05 2.15
C GLU A 715 41.63 -8.20 3.40
N PHE A 716 40.81 -8.44 4.43
CA PHE A 716 40.81 -7.70 5.68
C PHE A 716 40.84 -8.67 6.86
N LYS A 717 41.74 -8.41 7.82
CA LYS A 717 41.71 -9.05 9.13
C LYS A 717 40.64 -8.39 9.99
N LEU A 718 39.73 -9.19 10.54
CA LEU A 718 38.65 -8.74 11.41
C LEU A 718 39.16 -8.48 12.83
N GLN A 719 38.61 -7.44 13.45
CA GLN A 719 38.85 -7.07 14.84
C GLN A 719 37.54 -7.15 15.62
N LYS A 720 37.65 -7.44 16.92
CA LYS A 720 36.49 -7.49 17.82
C LYS A 720 35.80 -6.12 17.83
N GLY A 721 34.49 -6.11 17.61
CA GLY A 721 33.67 -4.89 17.55
C GLY A 721 33.61 -4.22 16.17
N ASP A 722 34.20 -4.83 15.13
CA ASP A 722 33.99 -4.38 13.75
C ASP A 722 32.51 -4.48 13.37
N PHE A 723 31.97 -3.46 12.72
CA PHE A 723 30.60 -3.48 12.20
C PHE A 723 30.60 -3.24 10.70
N LEU A 724 30.06 -4.19 9.93
CA LEU A 724 29.99 -4.15 8.47
C LEU A 724 28.67 -3.56 8.00
N TYR A 725 28.74 -2.69 6.99
CA TYR A 725 27.60 -2.19 6.23
C TYR A 725 27.84 -2.38 4.74
N LEU A 726 26.84 -2.96 4.07
CA LEU A 726 26.73 -3.11 2.63
C LEU A 726 25.44 -2.42 2.19
N PHE A 727 25.46 -1.68 1.08
CA PHE A 727 24.30 -0.91 0.64
C PHE A 727 24.32 -0.66 -0.86
N THR A 728 23.13 -0.46 -1.41
CA THR A 728 22.91 0.01 -2.79
C THR A 728 22.92 1.53 -2.86
N ASP A 729 23.08 2.07 -4.06
CA ASP A 729 23.22 3.50 -4.27
C ASP A 729 21.92 4.27 -3.95
N GLY A 730 20.74 3.64 -4.07
CA GLY A 730 19.44 4.27 -3.84
C GLY A 730 19.32 4.98 -2.49
N TYR A 731 19.96 4.48 -1.42
CA TYR A 731 19.96 5.16 -0.12
C TYR A 731 20.75 6.49 -0.18
N ILE A 732 21.95 6.47 -0.75
CA ILE A 732 22.84 7.64 -0.81
C ILE A 732 22.43 8.63 -1.91
N ASP A 733 21.73 8.15 -2.93
CA ASP A 733 21.26 8.95 -4.05
C ASP A 733 19.91 9.61 -3.77
N GLN A 734 19.19 9.20 -2.73
CA GLN A 734 17.91 9.79 -2.34
C GLN A 734 18.00 11.32 -2.21
N PHE A 735 17.14 12.02 -2.96
CA PHE A 735 16.98 13.46 -2.86
C PHE A 735 16.20 13.85 -1.61
N GLY A 736 16.69 14.87 -0.91
CA GLY A 736 16.12 15.29 0.36
C GLY A 736 16.73 16.57 0.95
N GLY A 737 16.32 16.84 2.18
CA GLY A 737 16.70 18.00 2.98
C GLY A 737 16.17 19.33 2.43
N ILE A 738 16.45 20.42 3.16
CA ILE A 738 16.00 21.79 2.84
C ILE A 738 16.45 22.22 1.43
N LYS A 739 17.61 21.74 0.99
CA LYS A 739 18.23 22.09 -0.30
C LYS A 739 17.85 21.15 -1.46
N LYS A 740 17.00 20.13 -1.24
CA LYS A 740 16.61 19.12 -2.24
C LYS A 740 17.80 18.55 -3.01
N LYS A 741 18.78 18.00 -2.28
CA LYS A 741 20.01 17.42 -2.85
C LYS A 741 20.12 15.92 -2.52
N LYS A 742 20.98 15.20 -3.23
CA LYS A 742 21.37 13.82 -2.86
C LYS A 742 22.01 13.79 -1.47
N LEU A 743 21.79 12.72 -0.71
CA LEU A 743 22.41 12.50 0.60
C LEU A 743 23.94 12.39 0.48
N ASN A 744 24.40 11.64 -0.53
CA ASN A 744 25.78 11.21 -0.76
C ASN A 744 26.35 10.32 0.37
N ILE A 745 27.42 9.60 0.04
CA ILE A 745 28.06 8.64 0.97
C ILE A 745 28.69 9.29 2.21
N GLY A 746 29.09 10.56 2.14
CA GLY A 746 29.77 11.26 3.25
C GLY A 746 28.88 11.39 4.50
N PRO A 747 27.76 12.12 4.42
CA PRO A 747 26.80 12.22 5.53
C PRO A 747 26.24 10.86 5.96
N PHE A 748 26.04 9.94 5.01
CA PHE A 748 25.58 8.60 5.33
C PHE A 748 26.57 7.84 6.23
N LYS A 749 27.87 7.87 5.90
CA LYS A 749 28.91 7.27 6.76
C LYS A 749 28.98 7.89 8.15
N GLU A 750 28.83 9.21 8.25
CA GLU A 750 28.78 9.91 9.55
C GLU A 750 27.60 9.41 10.38
N TYR A 751 26.44 9.21 9.75
CA TYR A 751 25.27 8.66 10.42
C TYR A 751 25.44 7.20 10.84
N LEU A 752 26.03 6.35 9.98
CA LEU A 752 26.38 4.97 10.36
C LEU A 752 27.30 4.95 11.59
N LEU A 753 28.25 5.88 11.66
CA LEU A 753 29.17 6.03 12.79
C LEU A 753 28.48 6.47 14.09
N GLU A 754 27.35 7.17 14.00
CA GLU A 754 26.54 7.53 15.15
C GLU A 754 25.77 6.33 15.71
N ILE A 755 25.24 5.47 14.83
CA ILE A 755 24.26 4.43 15.22
C ILE A 755 24.86 3.05 15.47
N TYR A 756 26.08 2.74 14.99
CA TYR A 756 26.60 1.37 14.95
C TYR A 756 26.70 0.62 16.29
N LYS A 757 26.74 1.34 17.42
CA LYS A 757 26.77 0.72 18.76
C LYS A 757 25.39 0.32 19.27
N LYS A 758 24.32 0.70 18.58
CA LYS A 758 22.94 0.36 18.95
C LYS A 758 22.64 -1.11 18.56
N PRO A 759 21.65 -1.76 19.19
CA PRO A 759 21.16 -3.05 18.72
C PRO A 759 20.71 -2.99 17.25
N ALA A 760 20.90 -4.06 16.47
CA ALA A 760 20.56 -4.11 15.05
C ALA A 760 19.13 -3.66 14.72
N ASP A 761 18.14 -4.06 15.53
CA ASP A 761 16.74 -3.63 15.35
C ASP A 761 16.57 -2.11 15.54
N GLU A 762 17.28 -1.52 16.51
CA GLU A 762 17.28 -0.07 16.73
C GLU A 762 17.97 0.65 15.58
N GLN A 763 19.12 0.14 15.09
CA GLN A 763 19.81 0.69 13.92
C GLN A 763 18.94 0.69 12.67
N LYS A 764 18.23 -0.42 12.42
CA LYS A 764 17.28 -0.54 11.31
C LYS A 764 16.21 0.56 11.39
N ASN A 765 15.56 0.69 12.53
CA ASN A 765 14.52 1.71 12.74
C ASN A 765 15.07 3.14 12.60
N MET A 766 16.28 3.37 13.08
CA MET A 766 16.97 4.66 12.97
C MET A 766 17.29 5.01 11.51
N LEU A 767 17.80 4.05 10.72
CA LEU A 767 18.03 4.22 9.28
C LEU A 767 16.72 4.52 8.54
N GLU A 768 15.67 3.76 8.80
CA GLU A 768 14.37 3.98 8.16
C GLU A 768 13.80 5.36 8.47
N LYS A 769 13.94 5.80 9.73
CA LYS A 769 13.53 7.14 10.16
C LYS A 769 14.39 8.23 9.51
N PHE A 770 15.72 8.09 9.54
CA PHE A 770 16.64 9.04 8.94
C PHE A 770 16.37 9.23 7.44
N LEU A 771 16.13 8.14 6.72
CA LEU A 771 15.75 8.18 5.31
C LEU A 771 14.43 8.93 5.11
N SER A 772 13.41 8.65 5.94
CA SER A 772 12.11 9.33 5.88
C SER A 772 12.24 10.84 6.14
N ASP A 773 12.99 11.21 7.18
CA ASP A 773 13.23 12.61 7.58
C ASP A 773 14.05 13.35 6.51
N TRP A 774 15.06 12.68 5.93
CA TRP A 774 15.84 13.23 4.82
C TRP A 774 14.97 13.47 3.60
N ARG A 775 14.23 12.45 3.16
CA ARG A 775 13.38 12.50 1.97
C ARG A 775 12.28 13.55 2.08
N GLY A 776 11.61 13.64 3.24
CA GLY A 776 10.43 14.48 3.43
C GLY A 776 9.32 14.12 2.43
N GLU A 777 8.79 15.13 1.74
CA GLU A 777 7.73 15.00 0.72
C GLU A 777 8.23 14.51 -0.65
N ASN A 778 9.54 14.32 -0.84
CA ASN A 778 10.05 13.84 -2.12
C ASN A 778 9.71 12.35 -2.31
N GLU A 779 9.52 11.92 -3.55
CA GLU A 779 9.34 10.49 -3.84
C GLU A 779 10.65 9.73 -3.66
N GLN A 780 10.53 8.42 -3.43
CA GLN A 780 11.69 7.54 -3.47
C GLN A 780 12.12 7.39 -4.93
N ILE A 781 13.41 7.64 -5.20
CA ILE A 781 13.90 7.71 -6.59
C ILE A 781 14.33 6.35 -7.14
N ASP A 782 14.78 5.46 -6.25
CA ASP A 782 15.33 4.15 -6.59
C ASP A 782 15.04 3.10 -5.52
N ASP A 783 15.28 1.83 -5.83
CA ASP A 783 15.23 0.75 -4.83
C ASP A 783 16.30 0.98 -3.74
N ILE A 784 16.00 0.58 -2.51
CA ILE A 784 16.89 0.83 -1.37
C ILE A 784 17.13 -0.46 -0.60
N LEU A 785 18.42 -0.80 -0.48
CA LEU A 785 18.87 -1.95 0.31
C LEU A 785 20.09 -1.58 1.16
N VAL A 786 19.99 -1.82 2.47
CA VAL A 786 21.09 -1.69 3.43
C VAL A 786 21.13 -2.94 4.30
N PHE A 787 22.28 -3.62 4.31
CA PHE A 787 22.59 -4.73 5.20
C PHE A 787 23.64 -4.28 6.21
N GLY A 788 23.38 -4.52 7.50
CA GLY A 788 24.33 -4.24 8.58
C GLY A 788 24.54 -5.47 9.44
N MET A 789 25.79 -5.71 9.86
CA MET A 789 26.15 -6.86 10.69
C MET A 789 27.36 -6.59 11.57
N GLU A 790 27.26 -6.89 12.86
CA GLU A 790 28.41 -6.91 13.75
C GLU A 790 29.28 -8.15 13.47
N LEU A 791 30.57 -7.95 13.24
CA LEU A 791 31.55 -9.00 12.94
C LEU A 791 32.23 -9.54 14.21
N THR A 792 31.58 -9.42 15.37
CA THR A 792 32.01 -10.04 16.61
C THR A 792 31.32 -11.39 16.76
N ALA A 793 32.08 -12.48 16.66
CA ALA A 793 31.56 -13.81 16.96
C ALA A 793 31.00 -13.86 18.38
N SER A 794 29.76 -14.33 18.53
CA SER A 794 29.20 -14.64 19.85
C SER A 794 30.06 -15.73 20.50
N ALA A 795 30.56 -15.48 21.71
CA ALA A 795 31.21 -16.51 22.53
C ALA A 795 30.29 -17.73 22.77
N ASN A 796 28.97 -17.55 22.61
CA ASN A 796 27.95 -18.57 22.78
C ASN A 796 27.59 -19.32 21.49
N ALA A 797 28.19 -18.98 20.32
CA ALA A 797 27.90 -19.70 19.06
C ALA A 797 28.42 -21.16 19.07
N ARG A 798 29.36 -21.48 19.98
CA ARG A 798 29.74 -22.88 20.27
C ARG A 798 28.78 -23.59 21.24
N GLU A 799 27.97 -22.87 22.02
CA GLU A 799 27.04 -23.47 22.99
C GLU A 799 25.66 -23.78 22.39
N VAL A 800 25.22 -23.08 21.33
CA VAL A 800 23.91 -23.37 20.68
C VAL A 800 23.91 -24.70 19.91
N HIS A 801 25.09 -25.18 19.49
CA HIS A 801 25.23 -26.48 18.82
C HIS A 801 24.95 -27.68 19.73
N ASP A 802 24.94 -27.47 21.06
CA ASP A 802 24.78 -28.54 22.06
C ASP A 802 23.41 -28.58 22.73
N GLU A 803 22.52 -27.59 22.50
CA GLU A 803 21.27 -27.50 23.26
C GLU A 803 20.23 -28.60 22.87
N PHE A 804 20.25 -29.07 21.62
CA PHE A 804 19.33 -30.11 21.12
C PHE A 804 20.01 -31.10 20.15
N ASN A 805 20.78 -32.06 20.68
CA ASN A 805 21.30 -33.20 19.90
C ASN A 805 20.49 -34.48 20.21
N TRP A 806 19.71 -34.95 19.23
CA TRP A 806 18.83 -36.12 19.31
C TRP A 806 19.22 -37.22 18.32
N SER A 807 20.51 -37.32 18.00
CA SER A 807 21.06 -38.32 17.06
C SER A 807 20.69 -39.78 17.34
N ASN A 808 20.35 -40.11 18.59
CA ASN A 808 19.90 -41.45 19.00
C ASN A 808 18.38 -41.59 19.14
N LYS A 809 17.59 -40.59 18.70
CA LYS A 809 16.13 -40.56 18.83
C LYS A 809 15.47 -40.66 17.46
N THR A 810 14.24 -41.18 17.45
CA THR A 810 13.39 -41.24 16.27
C THR A 810 12.07 -40.50 16.50
N ILE A 811 11.72 -39.58 15.60
CA ILE A 811 10.42 -38.88 15.59
C ILE A 811 9.58 -39.40 14.43
N LEU A 812 8.32 -39.74 14.71
CA LEU A 812 7.31 -40.00 13.68
C LEU A 812 6.51 -38.71 13.42
N ILE A 813 6.45 -38.27 12.17
CA ILE A 813 5.68 -37.10 11.74
C ILE A 813 4.50 -37.59 10.91
N ALA A 814 3.29 -37.42 11.41
CA ALA A 814 2.05 -37.63 10.67
C ALA A 814 1.57 -36.29 10.10
N GLU A 815 1.77 -36.09 8.80
CA GLU A 815 1.46 -34.85 8.07
C GLU A 815 1.19 -35.16 6.59
N ASP A 816 -0.01 -34.83 6.14
CA ASP A 816 -0.51 -35.13 4.79
C ASP A 816 0.03 -34.14 3.75
N THR A 817 0.28 -32.90 4.16
CA THR A 817 0.70 -31.81 3.28
C THR A 817 2.22 -31.76 3.13
N GLU A 818 2.71 -31.92 1.89
CA GLU A 818 4.14 -32.00 1.58
C GLU A 818 4.94 -30.79 2.10
N LEU A 819 4.40 -29.58 1.95
CA LEU A 819 5.07 -28.34 2.40
C LEU A 819 5.23 -28.27 3.92
N ASN A 820 4.21 -28.66 4.67
CA ASN A 820 4.26 -28.68 6.14
C ASN A 820 5.27 -29.72 6.63
N TYR A 821 5.28 -30.91 6.00
CA TYR A 821 6.25 -31.96 6.31
C TYR A 821 7.69 -31.49 6.07
N ILE A 822 7.96 -30.86 4.91
CA ILE A 822 9.29 -30.30 4.60
C ILE A 822 9.70 -29.26 5.65
N LEU A 823 8.77 -28.39 6.10
CA LEU A 823 9.05 -27.39 7.12
C LEU A 823 9.44 -28.02 8.47
N LEU A 824 8.73 -29.06 8.89
CA LEU A 824 9.04 -29.81 10.13
C LEU A 824 10.39 -30.52 10.03
N VAL A 825 10.69 -31.15 8.89
CA VAL A 825 11.98 -31.79 8.63
C VAL A 825 13.11 -30.76 8.65
N GLN A 826 12.93 -29.59 8.04
CA GLN A 826 13.92 -28.52 8.07
C GLN A 826 14.14 -28.00 9.50
N ALA A 827 13.07 -27.84 10.28
CA ALA A 827 13.15 -27.43 11.68
C ALA A 827 13.92 -28.44 12.53
N LEU A 828 13.66 -29.73 12.34
CA LEU A 828 14.32 -30.83 13.07
C LEU A 828 15.71 -31.18 12.53
N GLY A 829 16.05 -30.81 11.29
CA GLY A 829 17.30 -31.18 10.63
C GLY A 829 18.57 -30.74 11.35
N ARG A 830 18.49 -29.70 12.20
CA ARG A 830 19.61 -29.22 13.04
C ARG A 830 19.87 -30.08 14.29
N THR A 831 19.00 -31.05 14.60
CA THR A 831 19.06 -31.87 15.83
C THR A 831 19.65 -33.27 15.63
N ASN A 832 19.97 -33.65 14.39
CA ASN A 832 20.39 -35.00 13.98
C ASN A 832 19.38 -36.13 14.27
N VAL A 833 18.13 -35.81 14.61
CA VAL A 833 17.09 -36.81 14.89
C VAL A 833 16.74 -37.65 13.66
N ASN A 834 16.46 -38.94 13.87
CA ASN A 834 15.92 -39.79 12.81
C ASN A 834 14.44 -39.49 12.60
N ILE A 835 14.00 -39.30 11.35
CA ILE A 835 12.61 -38.89 11.05
C ILE A 835 11.94 -39.96 10.21
N ILE A 836 10.73 -40.34 10.61
CA ILE A 836 9.83 -41.21 9.85
C ILE A 836 8.57 -40.43 9.53
N ARG A 837 8.03 -40.60 8.32
CA ARG A 837 6.81 -39.92 7.87
C ARG A 837 5.62 -40.86 7.79
N ALA A 838 4.45 -40.37 8.17
CA ALA A 838 3.14 -40.87 7.81
C ALA A 838 2.34 -39.77 7.10
N LYS A 839 1.51 -40.11 6.11
CA LYS A 839 0.67 -39.15 5.35
C LYS A 839 -0.77 -39.06 5.85
N ASN A 840 -1.15 -39.91 6.82
CA ASN A 840 -2.46 -39.91 7.46
C ASN A 840 -2.41 -40.66 8.80
N GLY A 841 -3.49 -40.61 9.58
CA GLY A 841 -3.58 -41.26 10.88
C GLY A 841 -3.45 -42.78 10.87
N GLU A 842 -3.98 -43.47 9.85
CA GLU A 842 -3.91 -44.93 9.73
C GLU A 842 -2.47 -45.40 9.48
N GLU A 843 -1.77 -44.73 8.56
CA GLU A 843 -0.35 -44.96 8.28
C GLU A 843 0.51 -44.68 9.52
N ALA A 844 0.18 -43.64 10.31
CA ALA A 844 0.88 -43.34 11.56
C ALA A 844 0.77 -44.49 12.57
N ILE A 845 -0.43 -45.08 12.74
CA ILE A 845 -0.64 -46.25 13.61
C ILE A 845 0.17 -47.44 13.11
N ASP A 846 0.13 -47.74 11.81
CA ASP A 846 0.81 -48.89 11.23
C ASP A 846 2.33 -48.78 11.32
N ILE A 847 2.88 -47.59 11.08
CA ILE A 847 4.30 -47.31 11.23
C ILE A 847 4.71 -47.44 12.69
N PHE A 848 3.94 -46.89 13.63
CA PHE A 848 4.23 -46.99 15.06
C PHE A 848 4.19 -48.44 15.56
N ARG A 849 3.23 -49.25 15.09
CA ARG A 849 3.16 -50.70 15.41
C ARG A 849 4.40 -51.45 14.95
N LYS A 850 4.93 -51.11 13.77
CA LYS A 850 6.13 -51.74 13.19
C LYS A 850 7.44 -51.20 13.77
N ASN A 851 7.43 -49.97 14.31
CA ASN A 851 8.62 -49.28 14.81
C ASN A 851 8.44 -48.84 16.27
N ARG A 852 8.61 -49.76 17.22
CA ARG A 852 8.51 -49.48 18.66
C ARG A 852 9.64 -48.61 19.23
N HIS A 853 10.57 -48.15 18.39
CA HIS A 853 11.68 -47.27 18.77
C HIS A 853 11.40 -45.78 18.51
N VAL A 854 10.15 -45.41 18.21
CA VAL A 854 9.74 -44.01 18.07
C VAL A 854 9.70 -43.35 19.45
N ASN A 855 10.48 -42.29 19.63
CA ASN A 855 10.63 -41.57 20.89
C ASN A 855 9.61 -40.44 21.06
N LEU A 856 9.03 -39.94 19.96
CA LEU A 856 8.02 -38.88 19.96
C LEU A 856 7.25 -38.87 18.64
N ILE A 857 5.97 -38.48 18.70
CA ILE A 857 5.11 -38.36 17.52
C ILE A 857 4.63 -36.92 17.37
N LEU A 858 4.82 -36.34 16.19
CA LEU A 858 4.20 -35.08 15.78
C LEU A 858 2.96 -35.42 14.95
N MET A 859 1.78 -35.07 15.44
CA MET A 859 0.50 -35.51 14.87
C MET A 859 -0.30 -34.31 14.36
N ASP A 860 -0.49 -34.17 13.04
CA ASP A 860 -1.48 -33.23 12.52
C ASP A 860 -2.89 -33.70 12.90
N ILE A 861 -3.70 -32.79 13.44
CA ILE A 861 -5.09 -33.07 13.79
C ILE A 861 -5.94 -33.27 12.54
N HIS A 862 -5.67 -32.53 11.45
CA HIS A 862 -6.47 -32.58 10.24
C HIS A 862 -5.73 -33.32 9.13
N MET A 863 -6.03 -34.60 8.97
CA MET A 863 -5.50 -35.44 7.91
C MET A 863 -6.62 -36.24 7.21
N PRO A 864 -6.46 -36.60 5.93
CA PRO A 864 -7.40 -37.46 5.22
C PRO A 864 -7.37 -38.89 5.76
N ILE A 865 -8.42 -39.68 5.46
CA ILE A 865 -8.62 -41.09 5.87
C ILE A 865 -8.88 -41.25 7.38
N MET A 866 -7.97 -40.79 8.23
CA MET A 866 -8.10 -40.81 9.69
C MET A 866 -7.49 -39.54 10.28
N ASP A 867 -8.28 -38.83 11.09
CA ASP A 867 -7.86 -37.62 11.80
C ASP A 867 -6.86 -37.92 12.92
N GLY A 868 -6.11 -36.90 13.32
CA GLY A 868 -5.05 -37.03 14.33
C GLY A 868 -5.56 -37.35 15.73
N ASN A 869 -6.76 -36.90 16.12
CA ASN A 869 -7.33 -37.20 17.43
C ASN A 869 -7.68 -38.69 17.55
N THR A 870 -8.23 -39.27 16.48
CA THR A 870 -8.55 -40.70 16.39
C THR A 870 -7.28 -41.54 16.34
N ALA A 871 -6.29 -41.14 15.55
CA ALA A 871 -5.00 -41.80 15.50
C ALA A 871 -4.27 -41.78 16.86
N THR A 872 -4.32 -40.64 17.56
CA THR A 872 -3.75 -40.49 18.91
C THR A 872 -4.39 -41.47 19.88
N ARG A 873 -5.72 -41.57 19.93
CA ARG A 873 -6.41 -42.52 20.83
C ARG A 873 -6.01 -43.97 20.59
N GLU A 874 -5.84 -44.37 19.32
CA GLU A 874 -5.41 -45.73 18.98
C GLU A 874 -3.95 -45.98 19.33
N ILE A 875 -3.06 -45.02 19.11
CA ILE A 875 -1.65 -45.12 19.51
C ILE A 875 -1.53 -45.20 21.05
N MET A 876 -2.30 -44.41 21.79
CA MET A 876 -2.31 -44.44 23.26
C MET A 876 -2.84 -45.76 23.84
N ARG A 877 -3.67 -46.51 23.09
CA ARG A 877 -4.05 -47.90 23.47
C ARG A 877 -2.91 -48.89 23.27
N ILE A 878 -2.00 -48.59 22.34
CA ILE A 878 -0.86 -49.44 21.97
C ILE A 878 0.35 -49.19 22.86
N ASP A 879 0.59 -47.93 23.22
CA ASP A 879 1.62 -47.46 24.14
C ASP A 879 1.16 -46.15 24.80
N PRO A 880 0.71 -46.18 26.07
CA PRO A 880 0.26 -44.98 26.77
C PRO A 880 1.39 -44.01 27.16
N GLU A 881 2.66 -44.40 27.03
CA GLU A 881 3.80 -43.58 27.48
C GLU A 881 4.49 -42.80 26.36
N VAL A 882 4.18 -43.09 25.09
CA VAL A 882 4.76 -42.37 23.95
C VAL A 882 4.27 -40.92 23.95
N PRO A 883 5.17 -39.92 23.91
CA PRO A 883 4.76 -38.53 23.85
C PRO A 883 4.26 -38.19 22.44
N ILE A 884 3.02 -37.69 22.37
CA ILE A 884 2.38 -37.24 21.13
C ILE A 884 2.11 -35.74 21.24
N ILE A 885 2.65 -34.94 20.32
CA ILE A 885 2.43 -33.50 20.25
C ILE A 885 1.54 -33.20 19.04
N ALA A 886 0.40 -32.55 19.30
CA ALA A 886 -0.53 -32.18 18.25
C ALA A 886 -0.02 -30.99 17.42
N GLN A 887 -0.37 -30.94 16.14
CA GLN A 887 -0.17 -29.78 15.27
C GLN A 887 -1.55 -29.19 14.90
N THR A 888 -1.82 -27.94 15.26
CA THR A 888 -3.16 -27.32 15.14
C THR A 888 -3.11 -25.99 14.38
N ALA A 889 -4.21 -25.58 13.75
CA ALA A 889 -4.24 -24.38 12.88
C ALA A 889 -4.69 -23.09 13.59
N MET A 890 -5.21 -23.12 14.83
CA MET A 890 -5.72 -21.93 15.53
C MET A 890 -5.63 -22.01 17.07
N LYS A 891 -5.36 -20.87 17.71
CA LYS A 891 -5.33 -20.69 19.19
C LYS A 891 -6.68 -20.39 19.86
N LEU A 892 -7.78 -20.37 19.11
CA LEU A 892 -9.05 -19.72 19.51
C LEU A 892 -10.28 -20.64 19.55
N ASN A 893 -10.17 -21.91 19.16
CA ASN A 893 -11.33 -22.79 18.93
C ASN A 893 -11.47 -23.96 19.93
N GLY A 894 -10.57 -24.12 20.90
CA GLY A 894 -10.63 -25.23 21.86
C GLY A 894 -10.15 -26.58 21.30
N GLU A 895 -9.56 -26.58 20.09
CA GLU A 895 -8.89 -27.76 19.50
C GLU A 895 -7.74 -28.27 20.38
N GLU A 896 -7.09 -27.38 21.14
CA GLU A 896 -6.05 -27.78 22.09
C GLU A 896 -6.63 -28.66 23.20
N ILE A 897 -7.84 -28.34 23.67
CA ILE A 897 -8.52 -29.12 24.71
C ILE A 897 -8.86 -30.51 24.18
N GLU A 898 -9.35 -30.60 22.94
CA GLU A 898 -9.70 -31.88 22.31
C GLU A 898 -8.45 -32.74 22.04
N ALA A 899 -7.36 -32.13 21.56
CA ALA A 899 -6.09 -32.82 21.35
C ALA A 899 -5.53 -33.40 22.66
N ILE A 900 -5.51 -32.61 23.75
CA ILE A 900 -5.08 -33.08 25.07
C ILE A 900 -6.01 -34.19 25.58
N GLN A 901 -7.34 -34.06 25.40
CA GLN A 901 -8.31 -35.11 25.77
C GLN A 901 -8.13 -36.41 24.96
N SER A 902 -7.63 -36.32 23.72
CA SER A 902 -7.34 -37.48 22.88
C SER A 902 -6.08 -38.25 23.31
N GLY A 903 -5.24 -37.64 24.15
CA GLY A 903 -4.01 -38.23 24.69
C GLY A 903 -2.73 -37.51 24.29
N CYS A 904 -2.80 -36.38 23.58
CA CYS A 904 -1.61 -35.56 23.31
C CYS A 904 -1.06 -34.95 24.61
N VAL A 905 0.27 -34.86 24.71
CA VAL A 905 0.96 -34.29 25.88
C VAL A 905 1.14 -32.77 25.76
N ASP A 906 1.13 -32.25 24.53
CA ASP A 906 1.26 -30.83 24.23
C ASP A 906 0.77 -30.55 22.79
N TYR A 907 0.86 -29.30 22.34
CA TYR A 907 0.49 -28.88 21.00
C TYR A 907 1.43 -27.81 20.43
N ILE A 908 1.51 -27.74 19.10
CA ILE A 908 2.23 -26.73 18.32
C ILE A 908 1.23 -26.06 17.39
N SER A 909 1.08 -24.74 17.52
CA SER A 909 0.24 -23.95 16.61
C SER A 909 0.95 -23.67 15.29
N LYS A 910 0.25 -23.83 14.17
CA LYS A 910 0.64 -23.36 12.84
C LYS A 910 0.26 -21.86 12.71
N PRO A 911 1.13 -20.99 12.15
CA PRO A 911 2.46 -21.27 11.60
C PRO A 911 3.50 -21.56 12.69
N ILE A 912 4.43 -22.46 12.37
CA ILE A 912 5.42 -22.99 13.31
C ILE A 912 6.45 -21.89 13.66
N ASN A 913 6.61 -21.60 14.96
CA ASN A 913 7.72 -20.80 15.47
C ASN A 913 8.88 -21.71 15.88
N LEU A 914 10.02 -21.61 15.19
CA LEU A 914 11.15 -22.55 15.34
C LEU A 914 11.64 -22.71 16.79
N LYS A 915 11.80 -21.60 17.52
CA LYS A 915 12.28 -21.62 18.91
C LYS A 915 11.29 -22.32 19.84
N THR A 916 10.00 -21.99 19.70
CA THR A 916 8.94 -22.60 20.51
C THR A 916 8.78 -24.07 20.17
N PHE A 917 8.87 -24.43 18.88
CA PHE A 917 8.81 -25.79 18.37
C PHE A 917 9.92 -26.68 18.96
N LEU A 918 11.19 -26.27 18.82
CA LEU A 918 12.32 -27.07 19.30
C LEU A 918 12.32 -27.22 20.82
N ASN A 919 11.97 -26.17 21.57
CA ASN A 919 11.84 -26.24 23.02
C ASN A 919 10.71 -27.21 23.44
N THR A 920 9.59 -27.20 22.72
CA THR A 920 8.44 -28.07 23.02
C THR A 920 8.79 -29.53 22.72
N VAL A 921 9.39 -29.81 21.56
CA VAL A 921 9.89 -31.16 21.23
C VAL A 921 10.94 -31.61 22.24
N GLY A 922 11.92 -30.75 22.56
CA GLY A 922 12.99 -31.04 23.52
C GLY A 922 12.50 -31.33 24.93
N LYS A 923 11.37 -30.75 25.35
CA LYS A 923 10.74 -31.03 26.64
C LYS A 923 10.23 -32.47 26.76
N TYR A 924 9.78 -33.08 25.66
CA TYR A 924 9.10 -34.39 25.70
C TYR A 924 9.85 -35.51 24.98
N ILE A 925 10.80 -35.23 24.10
CA ILE A 925 11.53 -36.27 23.38
C ILE A 925 12.40 -37.08 24.35
N ARG A 926 12.08 -38.37 24.50
CA ARG A 926 12.65 -39.25 25.54
C ARG A 926 13.82 -40.09 25.08
#